data_AF-A0A5B8UVE6-F1
#
_entry.id   AF-A0A5B8UVE6-F1
#
_cell.length_a   1.000
_cell.length_b   1.000
_cell.length_c   1.000
_cell.angle_alpha   90.00
_cell.angle_beta   90.00
_cell.angle_gamma   90.00
#
_symmetry.space_group_name_H-M   'P 1'
#
loop_
_entity.id
_entity.type
_entity.pdbx_description
1 polymer ?
#
loop_
_entity_poly.entity_id
_entity_poly.type
_entity_poly.pdbx_seq_one_letter_code
_entity_poly.pdbx_strand_id
1 'polypeptide(L)'
;MSKTDQEKASEYLELFRITEFKFIIGIFESGITFYKQQIRALNIFDALKKTGKIPSDKNFTIAIIGGGIAGLTFAAAALKSKNKVYLFEEGSQTLNIQAGCTNRDIHPYLYDWPAENATQTRTNLPVLNWHHDTAANVVKSVKKEFQAILLKARKVNPDCYEEHCNAKEIKIIERASGKHFEIVGKTESRYAVQNIDLYADLVIYAIGYGIEKGVTAKNKSESYWRDTSIKQDDLSKTNYLISGTGDGALIDLFTILIRDFSYDSFLNILHSKAAGKKLLKHLVEIRRKRLTGKNLNDDFYQTEFSAINPNEYSYIIDEYTRKEFFTKLDASVNVYLFGLQDRFNQILNYKRISLINAFVAYILYKYDKFLYDKKLDITNPKFENVPITGDCKIIIREGTNKKNLYHKAKFSFTEYRQLVKIRALQRKSAEHGMIQINWDEDTFNTYFNEKKRQHHLSRYTKSICSVFVDILGSSISEHYKDEKNLRVTIHRVLSIDTKLYYQMLTPYFQIQEDGRKNNKVGTVYKIDKGNVGYSIRTGLPLWVKNIDDDLFNALMTNLNIEKKYNFKSSPKTILTIPIVAKYKGAKTGTTKPYYACNCVIYMDSSDDSFFDSSVIQNMILKICETFINTLKVEMVNEDIQMAAVDFEPLKFNRGEDIVNKCIMDLQDFAYLTIPNRQLELDKYSSFEMVL
;
A
#
# COMPACT_ATOMS: atom_id res chain seq x y z
N MET A 1 1.04 -28.52 -2.14
CA MET A 1 0.84 -27.70 -0.93
C MET A 1 1.22 -28.56 0.27
N SER A 2 2.04 -28.07 1.20
CA SER A 2 2.42 -28.88 2.36
C SER A 2 1.23 -29.04 3.32
N LYS A 3 1.19 -30.15 4.05
CA LYS A 3 0.17 -30.40 5.09
C LYS A 3 0.11 -29.25 6.12
N THR A 4 1.24 -28.63 6.40
CA THR A 4 1.41 -27.48 7.30
C THR A 4 0.71 -26.20 6.82
N ASP A 5 0.58 -25.95 5.51
CA ASP A 5 -0.10 -24.75 5.00
C ASP A 5 -1.63 -24.86 5.13
N GLN A 6 -2.17 -26.06 4.93
CA GLN A 6 -3.60 -26.33 5.09
C GLN A 6 -4.02 -26.28 6.57
N GLU A 7 -3.18 -26.77 7.49
CA GLU A 7 -3.39 -26.67 8.94
C GLU A 7 -3.44 -25.21 9.39
N LYS A 8 -2.45 -24.39 9.00
CA LYS A 8 -2.46 -22.93 9.26
C LYS A 8 -3.68 -22.23 8.67
N ALA A 9 -4.08 -22.59 7.44
CA ALA A 9 -5.31 -22.13 6.81
C ALA A 9 -6.55 -22.42 7.65
N SER A 10 -6.66 -23.64 8.17
CA SER A 10 -7.76 -24.03 9.04
C SER A 10 -7.76 -23.25 10.35
N GLU A 11 -6.61 -23.13 11.02
CA GLU A 11 -6.47 -22.37 12.28
C GLU A 11 -6.88 -20.90 12.12
N TYR A 12 -6.49 -20.27 11.01
CA TYR A 12 -6.88 -18.90 10.73
C TYR A 12 -8.39 -18.76 10.51
N LEU A 13 -9.01 -19.69 9.78
CA LEU A 13 -10.46 -19.65 9.55
C LEU A 13 -11.27 -19.77 10.84
N GLU A 14 -10.78 -20.51 11.85
CA GLU A 14 -11.44 -20.59 13.15
C GLU A 14 -11.61 -19.23 13.83
N LEU A 15 -10.73 -18.25 13.53
CA LEU A 15 -10.87 -16.88 14.04
C LEU A 15 -12.05 -16.13 13.44
N PHE A 16 -12.71 -16.66 12.40
CA PHE A 16 -13.79 -15.98 11.67
C PHE A 16 -15.03 -16.87 11.47
N ARG A 17 -14.97 -18.13 11.91
CA ARG A 17 -15.97 -19.16 11.62
C ARG A 17 -17.20 -19.05 12.52
N ILE A 18 -18.36 -18.77 11.93
CA ILE A 18 -19.67 -18.85 12.59
C ILE A 18 -20.22 -20.29 12.50
N THR A 19 -20.25 -20.84 11.29
CA THR A 19 -20.56 -22.25 11.02
C THR A 19 -19.59 -22.76 9.95
N GLU A 20 -19.69 -24.02 9.52
CA GLU A 20 -18.77 -24.59 8.53
C GLU A 20 -18.65 -23.74 7.24
N PHE A 21 -19.76 -23.15 6.80
CA PHE A 21 -19.86 -22.33 5.58
C PHE A 21 -20.43 -20.92 5.84
N LYS A 22 -20.32 -20.41 7.08
CA LYS A 22 -20.62 -19.02 7.44
C LYS A 22 -19.41 -18.39 8.12
N PHE A 23 -18.91 -17.29 7.56
CA PHE A 23 -17.75 -16.58 8.11
C PHE A 23 -18.04 -15.10 8.29
N ILE A 24 -17.39 -14.44 9.25
CA ILE A 24 -17.52 -13.01 9.52
C ILE A 24 -16.18 -12.29 9.41
N ILE A 25 -16.18 -11.15 8.73
CA ILE A 25 -14.98 -10.34 8.47
C ILE A 25 -15.16 -8.96 9.11
N GLY A 26 -14.18 -8.56 9.93
CA GLY A 26 -14.05 -7.16 10.37
C GLY A 26 -15.14 -6.72 11.35
N ILE A 27 -15.06 -7.16 12.59
CA ILE A 27 -15.97 -6.72 13.66
C ILE A 27 -15.34 -6.66 15.06
N PHE A 28 -14.50 -7.61 15.49
CA PHE A 28 -13.86 -7.57 16.83
C PHE A 28 -12.37 -7.29 16.79
N GLU A 29 -11.76 -7.37 15.61
CA GLU A 29 -10.34 -7.15 15.35
C GLU A 29 -9.96 -5.68 15.57
N SER A 30 -8.74 -5.48 16.08
CA SER A 30 -8.10 -4.16 16.18
C SER A 30 -7.53 -3.72 14.83
N GLY A 31 -7.34 -2.41 14.63
CA GLY A 31 -6.87 -1.87 13.34
C GLY A 31 -7.96 -1.94 12.26
N ILE A 32 -8.84 -0.94 12.28
CA ILE A 32 -10.04 -0.87 11.43
C ILE A 32 -9.79 -0.18 10.07
N THR A 33 -8.52 0.10 9.75
CA THR A 33 -8.09 0.78 8.53
C THR A 33 -8.58 0.07 7.27
N PHE A 34 -8.76 0.82 6.19
CA PHE A 34 -9.17 0.32 4.87
C PHE A 34 -8.31 -0.86 4.41
N TYR A 35 -6.98 -0.68 4.43
CA TYR A 35 -6.01 -1.71 4.03
C TYR A 35 -6.13 -3.00 4.86
N LYS A 36 -6.14 -2.91 6.20
CA LYS A 36 -6.27 -4.09 7.08
C LYS A 36 -7.58 -4.86 6.86
N GLN A 37 -8.66 -4.20 6.49
CA GLN A 37 -9.91 -4.88 6.14
C GLN A 37 -9.81 -5.66 4.82
N GLN A 38 -9.12 -5.12 3.81
CA GLN A 38 -8.83 -5.85 2.57
C GLN A 38 -7.93 -7.05 2.82
N ILE A 39 -6.91 -6.88 3.65
CA ILE A 39 -5.97 -7.95 4.03
C ILE A 39 -6.74 -9.13 4.63
N ARG A 40 -7.64 -8.87 5.58
CA ARG A 40 -8.46 -9.92 6.19
C ARG A 40 -9.35 -10.62 5.16
N ALA A 41 -10.01 -9.86 4.28
CA ALA A 41 -10.90 -10.43 3.28
C ALA A 41 -10.19 -11.42 2.35
N LEU A 42 -9.01 -11.04 1.88
CA LEU A 42 -8.20 -11.87 0.99
C LEU A 42 -7.55 -13.05 1.71
N ASN A 43 -7.10 -12.89 2.95
CA ASN A 43 -6.57 -14.00 3.74
C ASN A 43 -7.65 -15.06 4.03
N ILE A 44 -8.88 -14.64 4.33
CA ILE A 44 -10.01 -15.56 4.52
C ILE A 44 -10.32 -16.26 3.19
N PHE A 45 -10.36 -15.52 2.08
CA PHE A 45 -10.58 -16.11 0.75
C PHE A 45 -9.51 -17.17 0.42
N ASP A 46 -8.23 -16.84 0.59
CA ASP A 46 -7.11 -17.76 0.38
C ASP A 46 -7.21 -19.00 1.28
N ALA A 47 -7.51 -18.82 2.57
CA ALA A 47 -7.67 -19.94 3.49
C ALA A 47 -8.86 -20.85 3.13
N LEU A 48 -9.98 -20.29 2.62
CA LEU A 48 -11.11 -21.06 2.12
C LEU A 48 -10.76 -21.87 0.86
N LYS A 49 -9.94 -21.31 -0.04
CA LYS A 49 -9.40 -22.03 -1.21
C LYS A 49 -8.47 -23.17 -0.77
N LYS A 50 -7.51 -22.88 0.11
CA LYS A 50 -6.52 -23.86 0.62
C LYS A 50 -7.15 -25.02 1.37
N THR A 51 -8.24 -24.76 2.11
CA THR A 51 -8.97 -25.81 2.84
C THR A 51 -10.02 -26.53 1.99
N GLY A 52 -10.14 -26.21 0.70
CA GLY A 52 -11.10 -26.82 -0.22
C GLY A 52 -12.56 -26.43 0.02
N LYS A 53 -12.84 -25.46 0.90
CA LYS A 53 -14.19 -24.96 1.16
C LYS A 53 -14.75 -24.16 -0.01
N ILE A 54 -13.87 -23.47 -0.76
CA ILE A 54 -14.18 -22.95 -2.09
C ILE A 54 -13.46 -23.83 -3.11
N PRO A 55 -14.16 -24.74 -3.81
CA PRO A 55 -13.55 -25.64 -4.79
C PRO A 55 -12.95 -24.85 -5.97
N SER A 56 -11.93 -25.41 -6.64
CA SER A 56 -11.29 -24.77 -7.80
C SER A 56 -12.00 -25.04 -9.12
N ASP A 57 -12.70 -26.17 -9.23
CA ASP A 57 -13.21 -26.69 -10.50
C ASP A 57 -14.74 -26.66 -10.60
N LYS A 58 -15.41 -25.96 -9.69
CA LYS A 58 -16.88 -25.85 -9.64
C LYS A 58 -17.32 -24.41 -9.55
N ASN A 59 -18.43 -24.09 -10.23
CA ASN A 59 -19.14 -22.83 -10.03
C ASN A 59 -19.76 -22.83 -8.63
N PHE A 60 -19.06 -22.21 -7.68
CA PHE A 60 -19.49 -22.06 -6.30
C PHE A 60 -20.17 -20.70 -6.12
N THR A 61 -21.28 -20.66 -5.41
CA THR A 61 -22.08 -19.44 -5.23
C THR A 61 -21.86 -18.86 -3.83
N ILE A 62 -21.43 -17.60 -3.78
CA ILE A 62 -21.03 -16.94 -2.54
C ILE A 62 -21.95 -15.75 -2.29
N ALA A 63 -22.56 -15.70 -1.11
CA ALA A 63 -23.30 -14.55 -0.64
C ALA A 63 -22.47 -13.69 0.30
N ILE A 64 -22.47 -12.38 0.08
CA ILE A 64 -21.71 -11.41 0.84
C ILE A 64 -22.67 -10.38 1.43
N ILE A 65 -22.76 -10.34 2.76
CA ILE A 65 -23.61 -9.41 3.50
C ILE A 65 -22.77 -8.21 3.95
N GLY A 66 -22.88 -7.11 3.22
CA GLY A 66 -22.13 -5.87 3.44
C GLY A 66 -21.28 -5.47 2.23
N GLY A 67 -21.60 -4.32 1.63
CA GLY A 67 -20.93 -3.71 0.49
C GLY A 67 -19.79 -2.76 0.86
N GLY A 68 -19.21 -2.93 2.04
CA GLY A 68 -18.01 -2.22 2.49
C GLY A 68 -16.74 -2.72 1.78
N ILE A 69 -15.58 -2.18 2.17
CA ILE A 69 -14.30 -2.51 1.52
C ILE A 69 -13.92 -3.99 1.66
N ALA A 70 -14.18 -4.61 2.81
CA ALA A 70 -13.95 -6.03 3.02
C ALA A 70 -14.82 -6.89 2.07
N GLY A 71 -16.12 -6.57 1.97
CA GLY A 71 -17.08 -7.30 1.13
C GLY A 71 -16.75 -7.19 -0.35
N LEU A 72 -16.47 -5.98 -0.85
CA LEU A 72 -16.04 -5.78 -2.23
C LEU A 72 -14.72 -6.48 -2.54
N THR A 73 -13.77 -6.49 -1.61
CA THR A 73 -12.48 -7.17 -1.80
C THR A 73 -12.67 -8.68 -1.89
N PHE A 74 -13.49 -9.26 -1.01
CA PHE A 74 -13.83 -10.68 -1.08
C PHE A 74 -14.55 -11.00 -2.39
N ALA A 75 -15.53 -10.19 -2.80
CA ALA A 75 -16.25 -10.31 -4.06
C ALA A 75 -15.28 -10.29 -5.26
N ALA A 76 -14.33 -9.35 -5.29
CA ALA A 76 -13.35 -9.24 -6.35
C ALA A 76 -12.47 -10.50 -6.47
N ALA A 77 -12.00 -11.03 -5.35
CA ALA A 77 -11.21 -12.26 -5.32
C ALA A 77 -12.02 -13.49 -5.78
N ALA A 78 -13.28 -13.58 -5.34
CA ALA A 78 -14.21 -14.63 -5.75
C ALA A 78 -14.50 -14.59 -7.26
N LEU A 79 -14.76 -13.40 -7.82
CA LEU A 79 -15.01 -13.19 -9.25
C LEU A 79 -13.78 -13.53 -10.11
N LYS A 80 -12.58 -13.09 -9.72
CA LYS A 80 -11.35 -13.48 -10.44
C LYS A 80 -11.10 -14.99 -10.38
N SER A 81 -11.62 -15.67 -9.36
CA SER A 81 -11.60 -17.13 -9.23
C SER A 81 -12.82 -17.82 -9.85
N LYS A 82 -13.57 -17.12 -10.71
CA LYS A 82 -14.74 -17.62 -11.49
C LYS A 82 -15.95 -18.09 -10.66
N ASN A 83 -16.06 -17.65 -9.40
CA ASN A 83 -17.22 -17.95 -8.57
C ASN A 83 -18.40 -17.00 -8.89
N LYS A 84 -19.62 -17.45 -8.60
CA LYS A 84 -20.81 -16.57 -8.63
C LYS A 84 -20.92 -15.83 -7.30
N VAL A 85 -21.25 -14.54 -7.35
CA VAL A 85 -21.32 -13.68 -6.16
C VAL A 85 -22.65 -12.94 -6.10
N TYR A 86 -23.32 -13.05 -4.96
CA TYR A 86 -24.42 -12.17 -4.56
C TYR A 86 -23.92 -11.21 -3.49
N LEU A 87 -24.04 -9.90 -3.73
CA LEU A 87 -23.64 -8.88 -2.77
C LEU A 87 -24.84 -8.08 -2.28
N PHE A 88 -25.01 -7.99 -0.97
CA PHE A 88 -26.12 -7.27 -0.33
C PHE A 88 -25.59 -6.07 0.46
N GLU A 89 -26.11 -4.88 0.19
CA GLU A 89 -25.72 -3.62 0.85
C GLU A 89 -26.97 -2.87 1.33
N GLU A 90 -26.99 -2.44 2.58
CA GLU A 90 -28.12 -1.70 3.16
C GLU A 90 -28.24 -0.29 2.55
N GLY A 91 -27.12 0.32 2.18
CA GLY A 91 -27.05 1.59 1.50
C GLY A 91 -27.45 1.52 0.03
N SER A 92 -27.66 2.70 -0.55
CA SER A 92 -28.00 2.85 -1.97
C SER A 92 -26.85 2.53 -2.93
N GLN A 93 -25.64 2.33 -2.39
CA GLN A 93 -24.44 1.95 -3.14
C GLN A 93 -23.43 1.27 -2.21
N THR A 94 -22.53 0.47 -2.77
CA THR A 94 -21.33 -0.01 -2.07
C THR A 94 -20.41 1.15 -1.64
N LEU A 95 -19.64 0.94 -0.57
CA LEU A 95 -18.77 1.95 0.07
C LEU A 95 -19.48 3.27 0.41
N ASN A 96 -20.80 3.23 0.66
CA ASN A 96 -21.66 4.39 0.91
C ASN A 96 -21.16 5.31 2.04
N ILE A 97 -20.59 4.76 3.11
CA ILE A 97 -20.17 5.54 4.28
C ILE A 97 -18.99 6.44 3.92
N GLN A 98 -18.01 5.94 3.17
CA GLN A 98 -16.83 6.70 2.76
C GLN A 98 -17.06 7.52 1.48
N ALA A 99 -18.07 7.15 0.69
CA ALA A 99 -18.39 7.84 -0.56
C ALA A 99 -18.73 9.31 -0.29
N GLY A 100 -18.02 10.20 -1.00
CA GLY A 100 -18.22 11.64 -0.90
C GLY A 100 -17.49 12.33 0.24
N CYS A 101 -16.70 11.61 1.06
CA CYS A 101 -15.87 12.23 2.09
C CYS A 101 -14.53 12.71 1.51
N THR A 102 -14.38 14.02 1.36
CA THR A 102 -13.17 14.67 0.84
C THR A 102 -12.24 15.14 1.96
N ASN A 103 -12.72 15.23 3.21
CA ASN A 103 -11.95 15.74 4.35
C ASN A 103 -11.15 14.66 5.10
N ARG A 104 -11.14 13.41 4.62
CA ARG A 104 -10.43 12.31 5.29
C ARG A 104 -9.47 11.64 4.33
N ASP A 105 -8.19 11.71 4.67
CA ASP A 105 -7.14 11.04 3.90
C ASP A 105 -7.02 9.60 4.37
N ILE A 106 -6.97 8.68 3.41
CA ILE A 106 -6.76 7.25 3.69
C ILE A 106 -5.36 6.91 3.21
N HIS A 107 -4.49 6.50 4.13
CA HIS A 107 -3.16 6.01 3.81
C HIS A 107 -3.06 4.49 4.08
N PRO A 108 -2.47 3.70 3.17
CA PRO A 108 -2.44 2.24 3.31
C PRO A 108 -1.59 1.74 4.49
N TYR A 109 -0.39 2.27 4.67
CA TYR A 109 0.60 1.74 5.63
C TYR A 109 0.99 2.67 6.79
N LEU A 110 0.46 3.89 6.84
CA LEU A 110 0.92 4.92 7.78
C LEU A 110 0.70 4.52 9.24
N TYR A 111 -0.36 3.78 9.54
CA TYR A 111 -0.63 3.28 10.90
C TYR A 111 0.40 2.24 11.38
N ASP A 112 1.23 1.73 10.47
CA ASP A 112 2.35 0.84 10.76
C ASP A 112 3.69 1.61 10.83
N TRP A 113 3.67 2.94 10.78
CA TRP A 113 4.85 3.77 11.03
C TRP A 113 5.48 3.49 12.41
N PRO A 114 6.83 3.53 12.53
CA PRO A 114 7.85 3.82 11.50
C PRO A 114 8.39 2.59 10.76
N ALA A 115 7.56 1.63 10.34
CA ALA A 115 8.02 0.56 9.45
C ALA A 115 8.58 1.13 8.13
N GLU A 116 9.53 0.43 7.50
CA GLU A 116 10.21 0.85 6.25
C GLU A 116 9.21 1.15 5.12
N ASN A 117 8.11 0.40 5.05
CA ASN A 117 7.06 0.58 4.05
C ASN A 117 5.92 1.52 4.49
N ALA A 118 5.99 2.13 5.67
CA ALA A 118 4.88 2.92 6.21
C ALA A 118 4.54 4.16 5.36
N THR A 119 5.50 4.67 4.60
CA THR A 119 5.35 5.82 3.68
C THR A 119 4.97 5.40 2.27
N GLN A 120 4.80 4.11 1.98
CA GLN A 120 4.33 3.68 0.67
C GLN A 120 2.92 4.20 0.43
N THR A 121 2.75 4.96 -0.65
CA THR A 121 1.47 5.61 -0.95
C THR A 121 0.52 4.71 -1.72
N ARG A 122 0.89 3.50 -2.15
CA ARG A 122 0.02 2.62 -2.92
C ARG A 122 -0.09 1.25 -2.29
N THR A 123 -1.30 0.70 -2.28
CA THR A 123 -1.49 -0.71 -1.96
C THR A 123 -0.91 -1.63 -3.04
N ASN A 124 -0.38 -2.77 -2.60
CA ASN A 124 0.04 -3.85 -3.48
C ASN A 124 -0.79 -5.12 -3.22
N LEU A 125 -2.08 -5.02 -3.46
CA LEU A 125 -3.04 -6.10 -3.26
C LEU A 125 -3.24 -6.90 -4.55
N PRO A 126 -3.60 -8.19 -4.46
CA PRO A 126 -3.99 -9.00 -5.62
C PRO A 126 -5.23 -8.46 -6.37
N VAL A 127 -6.07 -7.67 -5.67
CA VAL A 127 -7.26 -6.99 -6.21
C VAL A 127 -7.51 -5.68 -5.47
N LEU A 128 -8.17 -4.74 -6.15
CA LEU A 128 -8.66 -3.47 -5.60
C LEU A 128 -7.54 -2.61 -5.00
N ASN A 129 -6.53 -2.34 -5.81
CA ASN A 129 -5.44 -1.44 -5.49
C ASN A 129 -5.88 0.03 -5.54
N TRP A 130 -5.26 0.85 -4.71
CA TRP A 130 -5.53 2.28 -4.61
C TRP A 130 -4.30 3.00 -4.06
N HIS A 131 -4.31 4.33 -4.15
CA HIS A 131 -3.25 5.20 -3.61
C HIS A 131 -3.77 6.06 -2.48
N HIS A 132 -2.87 6.50 -1.60
CA HIS A 132 -3.06 7.55 -0.63
C HIS A 132 -3.75 8.73 -1.32
N ASP A 133 -4.97 9.00 -0.86
CA ASP A 133 -5.83 10.05 -1.36
C ASP A 133 -6.97 10.22 -0.33
N THR A 134 -7.84 11.20 -0.58
CA THR A 134 -9.10 11.38 0.13
C THR A 134 -9.97 10.12 0.04
N ALA A 135 -10.79 9.87 1.06
CA ALA A 135 -11.69 8.72 1.14
C ALA A 135 -12.60 8.62 -0.10
N ALA A 136 -13.11 9.75 -0.59
CA ALA A 136 -13.91 9.82 -1.81
C ALA A 136 -13.14 9.32 -3.04
N ASN A 137 -11.88 9.72 -3.22
CA ASN A 137 -11.07 9.33 -4.36
C ASN A 137 -10.57 7.88 -4.27
N VAL A 138 -10.27 7.40 -3.05
CA VAL A 138 -9.98 5.98 -2.80
C VAL A 138 -11.19 5.12 -3.17
N VAL A 139 -12.40 5.51 -2.76
CA VAL A 139 -13.65 4.83 -3.14
C VAL A 139 -13.83 4.79 -4.66
N LYS A 140 -13.62 5.91 -5.36
CA LYS A 140 -13.69 5.96 -6.83
C LYS A 140 -12.69 5.00 -7.47
N SER A 141 -11.45 4.98 -6.98
CA SER A 141 -10.37 4.11 -7.48
C SER A 141 -10.70 2.63 -7.30
N VAL A 142 -11.17 2.26 -6.10
CA VAL A 142 -11.58 0.88 -5.79
C VAL A 142 -12.76 0.44 -6.65
N LYS A 143 -13.80 1.28 -6.78
CA LYS A 143 -14.96 0.97 -7.63
C LYS A 143 -14.57 0.79 -9.10
N LYS A 144 -13.66 1.63 -9.61
CA LYS A 144 -13.14 1.53 -10.97
C LYS A 144 -12.42 0.20 -11.20
N GLU A 145 -11.56 -0.23 -10.27
CA GLU A 145 -10.88 -1.52 -10.39
C GLU A 145 -11.86 -2.70 -10.26
N PHE A 146 -12.83 -2.62 -9.34
CA PHE A 146 -13.88 -3.61 -9.20
C PHE A 146 -14.70 -3.78 -10.49
N GLN A 147 -15.11 -2.68 -11.11
CA GLN A 147 -15.82 -2.72 -12.41
C GLN A 147 -14.97 -3.38 -13.50
N ALA A 148 -13.66 -3.10 -13.55
CA ALA A 148 -12.76 -3.74 -14.52
C ALA A 148 -12.66 -5.27 -14.30
N ILE A 149 -12.66 -5.72 -13.05
CA ILE A 149 -12.71 -7.15 -12.70
C ILE A 149 -14.05 -7.76 -13.12
N LEU A 150 -15.16 -7.11 -12.76
CA LEU A 150 -16.51 -7.56 -13.08
C LEU A 150 -16.73 -7.69 -14.59
N LEU A 151 -16.30 -6.71 -15.39
CA LEU A 151 -16.41 -6.77 -16.85
C LEU A 151 -15.63 -7.96 -17.44
N LYS A 152 -14.47 -8.30 -16.87
CA LYS A 152 -13.72 -9.50 -17.31
C LYS A 152 -14.43 -10.79 -16.89
N ALA A 153 -14.97 -10.84 -15.66
CA ALA A 153 -15.71 -11.99 -15.17
C ALA A 153 -16.98 -12.24 -16.01
N ARG A 154 -17.72 -11.19 -16.36
CA ARG A 154 -18.92 -11.26 -17.21
C ARG A 154 -18.69 -11.76 -18.63
N LYS A 155 -17.48 -11.59 -19.17
CA LYS A 155 -17.10 -12.20 -20.45
C LYS A 155 -17.03 -13.73 -20.38
N VAL A 156 -16.79 -14.28 -19.19
CA VAL A 156 -16.72 -15.73 -18.95
C VAL A 156 -18.07 -16.26 -18.50
N ASN A 157 -18.75 -15.56 -17.60
CA ASN A 157 -20.08 -15.90 -17.08
C ASN A 157 -20.89 -14.59 -16.88
N PRO A 158 -21.86 -14.27 -17.75
CA PRO A 158 -22.66 -13.04 -17.66
C PRO A 158 -23.37 -12.86 -16.31
N ASP A 159 -23.78 -13.97 -15.68
CA ASP A 159 -24.53 -13.99 -14.43
C ASP A 159 -23.63 -14.22 -13.21
N CYS A 160 -22.32 -13.94 -13.32
CA CYS A 160 -21.37 -14.17 -12.22
C CYS A 160 -21.56 -13.24 -11.02
N TYR A 161 -22.31 -12.15 -11.16
CA TYR A 161 -22.44 -11.12 -10.14
C TYR A 161 -23.80 -10.44 -10.18
N GLU A 162 -24.43 -10.37 -9.01
CA GLU A 162 -25.66 -9.61 -8.78
C GLU A 162 -25.53 -8.81 -7.47
N GLU A 163 -25.88 -7.53 -7.55
CA GLU A 163 -25.75 -6.55 -6.47
C GLU A 163 -27.12 -6.07 -6.04
N HIS A 164 -27.40 -6.23 -4.75
CA HIS A 164 -28.64 -5.83 -4.10
C HIS A 164 -28.37 -4.68 -3.14
N CYS A 165 -28.38 -3.45 -3.66
CA CYS A 165 -28.34 -2.25 -2.84
C CYS A 165 -29.72 -1.93 -2.25
N ASN A 166 -29.74 -1.16 -1.17
CA ASN A 166 -30.92 -0.95 -0.33
C ASN A 166 -31.55 -2.28 0.14
N ALA A 167 -30.71 -3.29 0.37
CA ALA A 167 -31.13 -4.57 0.90
C ALA A 167 -31.65 -4.41 2.33
N LYS A 168 -32.86 -4.87 2.57
CA LYS A 168 -33.53 -4.84 3.87
C LYS A 168 -33.94 -6.24 4.27
N GLU A 169 -33.98 -6.42 5.59
CA GLU A 169 -34.54 -7.60 6.25
C GLU A 169 -33.91 -8.95 5.87
N ILE A 170 -32.71 -8.97 5.26
CA ILE A 170 -32.00 -10.18 4.85
C ILE A 170 -31.98 -11.23 5.97
N LYS A 171 -32.48 -12.42 5.65
CA LYS A 171 -32.47 -13.63 6.47
C LYS A 171 -31.70 -14.70 5.72
N ILE A 172 -30.92 -15.48 6.47
CA ILE A 172 -30.13 -16.60 5.94
C ILE A 172 -30.64 -17.87 6.60
N ILE A 173 -31.26 -18.73 5.80
CA ILE A 173 -31.89 -19.97 6.23
C ILE A 173 -30.99 -21.12 5.77
N GLU A 174 -30.56 -21.93 6.72
CA GLU A 174 -29.72 -23.10 6.46
C GLU A 174 -30.59 -24.30 6.13
N ARG A 175 -30.35 -24.94 4.98
CA ARG A 175 -31.08 -26.17 4.59
C ARG A 175 -30.40 -27.42 5.14
N ALA A 176 -31.11 -28.54 5.14
CA ALA A 176 -30.82 -29.79 5.88
C ALA A 176 -29.43 -30.45 5.67
N SER A 177 -28.55 -29.89 4.83
CA SER A 177 -27.18 -30.37 4.60
C SER A 177 -26.08 -29.42 5.10
N GLY A 178 -26.41 -28.24 5.63
CA GLY A 178 -25.44 -27.22 6.10
C GLY A 178 -24.53 -26.61 5.02
N LYS A 179 -24.72 -27.01 3.75
CA LYS A 179 -23.91 -26.62 2.59
C LYS A 179 -24.62 -25.70 1.62
N HIS A 180 -25.92 -25.47 1.82
CA HIS A 180 -26.72 -24.58 0.99
C HIS A 180 -27.58 -23.68 1.88
N PHE A 181 -27.55 -22.39 1.55
CA PHE A 181 -28.23 -21.34 2.26
C PHE A 181 -29.23 -20.69 1.33
N GLU A 182 -30.46 -20.55 1.82
CA GLU A 182 -31.48 -19.72 1.20
C GLU A 182 -31.39 -18.31 1.80
N ILE A 183 -31.39 -17.32 0.93
CA ILE A 183 -31.24 -15.91 1.27
C ILE A 183 -32.54 -15.23 0.90
N VAL A 184 -33.27 -14.80 1.92
CA VAL A 184 -34.59 -14.18 1.76
C VAL A 184 -34.52 -12.74 2.24
N GLY A 185 -35.10 -11.82 1.48
CA GLY A 185 -35.22 -10.44 1.89
C GLY A 185 -35.90 -9.58 0.84
N LYS A 186 -35.60 -8.28 0.84
CA LYS A 186 -36.09 -7.36 -0.18
C LYS A 186 -35.08 -6.27 -0.47
N THR A 187 -35.13 -5.72 -1.69
CA THR A 187 -34.51 -4.44 -2.02
C THR A 187 -35.58 -3.38 -2.15
N GLU A 188 -35.31 -2.19 -1.61
CA GLU A 188 -36.23 -1.06 -1.66
C GLU A 188 -35.59 0.10 -2.42
N SER A 189 -36.14 0.44 -3.59
CA SER A 189 -35.77 1.65 -4.32
C SER A 189 -36.87 2.72 -4.19
N ARG A 190 -36.62 3.93 -4.69
CA ARG A 190 -37.66 4.98 -4.75
C ARG A 190 -38.89 4.57 -5.57
N TYR A 191 -38.76 3.59 -6.46
CA TYR A 191 -39.78 3.26 -7.46
C TYR A 191 -40.33 1.84 -7.35
N ALA A 192 -39.65 0.94 -6.65
CA ALA A 192 -40.03 -0.47 -6.57
C ALA A 192 -39.45 -1.18 -5.34
N VAL A 193 -40.19 -2.18 -4.87
CA VAL A 193 -39.73 -3.18 -3.91
C VAL A 193 -39.59 -4.51 -4.65
N GLN A 194 -38.43 -5.15 -4.54
CA GLN A 194 -38.19 -6.48 -5.14
C GLN A 194 -37.85 -7.47 -4.04
N ASN A 195 -38.53 -8.61 -4.04
CA ASN A 195 -38.21 -9.71 -3.13
C ASN A 195 -36.91 -10.39 -3.57
N ILE A 196 -36.09 -10.78 -2.60
CA ILE A 196 -34.89 -11.58 -2.78
C ILE A 196 -35.24 -13.00 -2.33
N ASP A 197 -35.00 -13.96 -3.21
CA ASP A 197 -35.03 -15.40 -2.92
C ASP A 197 -33.91 -16.05 -3.74
N LEU A 198 -32.76 -16.26 -3.09
CA LEU A 198 -31.52 -16.70 -3.74
C LEU A 198 -30.85 -17.83 -2.95
N TYR A 199 -30.02 -18.62 -3.63
CA TYR A 199 -29.27 -19.72 -3.02
C TYR A 199 -27.77 -19.49 -3.08
N ALA A 200 -27.07 -19.74 -1.98
CA ALA A 200 -25.61 -19.71 -1.92
C ALA A 200 -25.04 -20.91 -1.18
N ASP A 201 -23.81 -21.27 -1.52
CA ASP A 201 -23.07 -22.37 -0.89
C ASP A 201 -22.21 -21.89 0.29
N LEU A 202 -21.91 -20.59 0.33
CA LEU A 202 -21.09 -19.95 1.34
C LEU A 202 -21.61 -18.54 1.64
N VAL A 203 -21.62 -18.18 2.92
CA VAL A 203 -22.00 -16.85 3.37
C VAL A 203 -20.84 -16.15 4.07
N ILE A 204 -20.58 -14.93 3.63
CA ILE A 204 -19.58 -14.03 4.20
C ILE A 204 -20.29 -12.79 4.77
N TYR A 205 -20.24 -12.63 6.08
CA TYR A 205 -20.69 -11.41 6.74
C TYR A 205 -19.56 -10.38 6.74
N ALA A 206 -19.65 -9.38 5.85
CA ALA A 206 -18.74 -8.25 5.73
C ALA A 206 -19.41 -6.94 6.24
N ILE A 207 -20.13 -7.05 7.35
CA ILE A 207 -20.96 -5.96 7.93
C ILE A 207 -20.14 -4.81 8.53
N GLY A 208 -18.83 -4.98 8.65
CA GLY A 208 -17.89 -3.95 9.07
C GLY A 208 -18.10 -3.43 10.49
N TYR A 209 -17.65 -2.19 10.72
CA TYR A 209 -17.66 -1.58 12.05
C TYR A 209 -18.82 -0.60 12.26
N GLY A 210 -19.49 -0.15 11.19
CA GLY A 210 -20.62 0.80 11.26
C GLY A 210 -20.20 2.22 11.61
N ILE A 211 -21.18 3.06 11.94
CA ILE A 211 -20.98 4.46 12.35
C ILE A 211 -20.69 4.58 13.86
N GLU A 212 -20.19 5.73 14.28
CA GLU A 212 -19.85 6.05 15.66
C GLU A 212 -21.09 6.01 16.58
N LYS A 213 -20.87 5.64 17.84
CA LYS A 213 -21.90 5.77 18.88
C LYS A 213 -22.23 7.24 19.11
N GLY A 214 -23.49 7.54 19.37
CA GLY A 214 -23.93 8.90 19.73
C GLY A 214 -24.10 9.86 18.54
N VAL A 215 -23.73 9.47 17.32
CA VAL A 215 -24.05 10.23 16.10
C VAL A 215 -25.56 10.15 15.88
N THR A 216 -26.25 11.24 16.21
CA THR A 216 -27.69 11.41 16.05
C THR A 216 -27.98 12.86 15.69
N ALA A 217 -29.08 13.12 14.99
CA ALA A 217 -29.53 14.48 14.69
C ALA A 217 -29.66 15.33 15.97
N LYS A 218 -30.04 14.70 17.10
CA LYS A 218 -30.19 15.35 18.41
C LYS A 218 -28.88 15.89 18.98
N ASN A 219 -27.76 15.19 18.77
CA ASN A 219 -26.47 15.57 19.33
C ASN A 219 -25.67 16.51 18.41
N LYS A 220 -26.20 16.85 17.23
CA LYS A 220 -25.53 17.65 16.17
C LYS A 220 -24.12 17.17 15.80
N SER A 221 -23.70 15.98 16.24
CA SER A 221 -22.40 15.41 15.93
C SER A 221 -22.47 14.69 14.60
N GLU A 222 -21.57 15.08 13.70
CA GLU A 222 -21.41 14.42 12.40
C GLU A 222 -20.56 13.15 12.54
N SER A 223 -20.80 12.18 11.66
CA SER A 223 -19.96 10.98 11.57
C SER A 223 -18.55 11.33 11.13
N TYR A 224 -17.56 10.51 11.51
CA TYR A 224 -16.17 10.67 11.07
C TYR A 224 -16.02 10.73 9.55
N TRP A 225 -16.90 10.04 8.81
CA TRP A 225 -16.90 9.96 7.35
C TRP A 225 -17.74 11.03 6.66
N ARG A 226 -18.11 12.10 7.37
CA ARG A 226 -18.74 13.29 6.77
C ARG A 226 -17.74 14.43 6.72
N ASP A 227 -17.84 15.22 5.68
CA ASP A 227 -17.02 16.41 5.52
C ASP A 227 -17.49 17.45 6.52
N THR A 228 -16.64 17.72 7.51
CA THR A 228 -16.91 18.68 8.58
C THR A 228 -16.17 19.99 8.30
N SER A 229 -16.67 21.11 8.84
CA SER A 229 -15.99 22.40 8.69
C SER A 229 -14.70 22.56 9.50
N ILE A 230 -14.24 21.53 10.23
CA ILE A 230 -13.03 21.63 11.07
C ILE A 230 -11.73 21.79 10.26
N LYS A 231 -11.76 21.47 8.95
CA LYS A 231 -10.64 21.70 8.03
C LYS A 231 -10.61 23.12 7.45
N GLN A 232 -11.65 23.92 7.71
CA GLN A 232 -11.72 25.31 7.28
C GLN A 232 -11.38 26.21 8.46
N ASP A 233 -10.79 27.37 8.19
CA ASP A 233 -10.57 28.38 9.21
C ASP A 233 -11.92 28.79 9.80
N ASP A 234 -12.12 28.47 11.08
CA ASP A 234 -13.32 28.85 11.79
C ASP A 234 -13.20 30.31 12.23
N LEU A 235 -13.98 31.19 11.61
CA LEU A 235 -14.05 32.60 11.99
C LEU A 235 -14.78 32.80 13.34
N SER A 236 -15.41 31.76 13.87
CA SER A 236 -16.06 31.80 15.18
C SER A 236 -15.05 31.54 16.31
N LYS A 237 -15.15 32.30 17.41
CA LYS A 237 -14.36 32.11 18.63
C LYS A 237 -14.92 30.96 19.49
N THR A 238 -15.13 29.79 18.87
CA THR A 238 -15.85 28.65 19.44
C THR A 238 -14.89 27.64 20.06
N ASN A 239 -15.16 27.18 21.28
CA ASN A 239 -14.41 26.12 21.94
C ASN A 239 -14.66 24.76 21.27
N TYR A 240 -13.64 23.89 21.22
CA TYR A 240 -13.74 22.56 20.63
C TYR A 240 -13.73 21.47 21.68
N LEU A 241 -14.76 20.62 21.70
CA LEU A 241 -14.95 19.57 22.70
C LEU A 241 -14.99 18.22 22.00
N ILE A 242 -13.91 17.45 22.09
CA ILE A 242 -13.74 16.18 21.39
C ILE A 242 -13.91 15.04 22.39
N SER A 243 -14.94 14.21 22.26
CA SER A 243 -15.10 13.00 23.07
C SER A 243 -14.58 11.77 22.33
N GLY A 244 -13.59 11.09 22.90
CA GLY A 244 -13.00 9.87 22.37
C GLY A 244 -11.47 9.94 22.26
N THR A 245 -10.81 8.79 22.36
CA THR A 245 -9.34 8.73 22.43
C THR A 245 -8.71 7.76 21.42
N GLY A 246 -9.49 7.30 20.44
CA GLY A 246 -8.98 6.50 19.33
C GLY A 246 -8.33 7.36 18.23
N ASP A 247 -7.71 6.71 17.25
CA ASP A 247 -7.04 7.40 16.13
C ASP A 247 -7.93 8.45 15.44
N GLY A 248 -9.23 8.17 15.23
CA GLY A 248 -10.14 9.12 14.59
C GLY A 248 -10.39 10.40 15.40
N ALA A 249 -10.38 10.31 16.73
CA ALA A 249 -10.51 11.48 17.61
C ALA A 249 -9.23 12.31 17.62
N LEU A 250 -8.08 11.64 17.65
CA LEU A 250 -6.79 12.30 17.61
C LEU A 250 -6.54 12.98 16.26
N ILE A 251 -6.98 12.41 15.15
CA ILE A 251 -6.92 13.07 13.84
C ILE A 251 -7.74 14.36 13.83
N ASP A 252 -8.96 14.34 14.38
CA ASP A 252 -9.77 15.56 14.49
C ASP A 252 -9.10 16.59 15.41
N LEU A 253 -8.50 16.15 16.53
CA LEU A 253 -7.71 17.00 17.42
C LEU A 253 -6.55 17.67 16.67
N PHE A 254 -5.77 16.91 15.89
CA PHE A 254 -4.65 17.46 15.14
C PHE A 254 -5.10 18.44 14.06
N THR A 255 -6.21 18.13 13.39
CA THR A 255 -6.80 19.00 12.36
C THR A 255 -7.25 20.35 12.94
N ILE A 256 -7.78 20.34 14.17
CA ILE A 256 -8.19 21.57 14.86
C ILE A 256 -6.99 22.38 15.35
N LEU A 257 -5.96 21.69 15.85
CA LEU A 257 -4.79 22.35 16.43
C LEU A 257 -3.79 22.85 15.38
N ILE A 258 -3.68 22.15 14.25
CA ILE A 258 -2.66 22.38 13.23
C ILE A 258 -3.36 22.64 11.90
N ARG A 259 -3.26 23.87 11.40
CA ARG A 259 -3.73 24.29 10.08
C ARG A 259 -3.09 23.40 9.01
N ASP A 260 -3.94 22.93 8.09
CA ASP A 260 -3.56 22.03 7.00
C ASP A 260 -2.81 20.77 7.49
N PHE A 261 -3.17 20.26 8.67
CA PHE A 261 -2.54 19.06 9.21
C PHE A 261 -2.56 17.92 8.19
N SER A 262 -1.36 17.45 7.85
CA SER A 262 -1.13 16.22 7.11
C SER A 262 0.04 15.46 7.74
N TYR A 263 0.00 14.15 7.63
CA TYR A 263 1.11 13.33 8.10
C TYR A 263 2.38 13.57 7.29
N ASP A 264 2.26 13.88 6.00
CA ASP A 264 3.41 14.24 5.15
C ASP A 264 4.10 15.50 5.67
N SER A 265 3.33 16.53 6.06
CA SER A 265 3.87 17.75 6.69
C SER A 265 4.59 17.43 8.00
N PHE A 266 3.99 16.60 8.85
CA PHE A 266 4.61 16.16 10.11
C PHE A 266 5.91 15.39 9.87
N LEU A 267 5.92 14.43 8.94
CA LEU A 267 7.10 13.61 8.63
C LEU A 267 8.21 14.46 7.97
N ASN A 268 7.85 15.45 7.15
CA ASN A 268 8.82 16.37 6.56
C ASN A 268 9.49 17.24 7.63
N ILE A 269 8.72 17.75 8.60
CA ILE A 269 9.28 18.43 9.77
C ILE A 269 10.18 17.47 10.55
N LEU A 270 9.70 16.26 10.84
CA LEU A 270 10.48 15.23 11.55
C LEU A 270 11.83 14.95 10.88
N HIS A 271 11.90 14.97 9.55
CA HIS A 271 13.13 14.68 8.83
C HIS A 271 14.03 15.91 8.59
N SER A 272 13.52 17.12 8.85
CA SER A 272 14.22 18.39 8.54
C SER A 272 15.46 18.66 9.39
N LYS A 273 15.61 18.02 10.58
CA LYS A 273 16.73 18.27 11.50
C LYS A 273 17.44 16.99 11.91
N ALA A 274 18.73 17.11 12.26
CA ALA A 274 19.53 15.98 12.75
C ALA A 274 18.94 15.35 14.04
N ALA A 275 18.32 16.17 14.90
CA ALA A 275 17.57 15.72 16.07
C ALA A 275 16.44 14.74 15.68
N GLY A 276 15.75 15.00 14.57
CA GLY A 276 14.71 14.13 14.03
C GLY A 276 15.19 12.73 13.63
N LYS A 277 16.42 12.59 13.14
CA LYS A 277 17.02 11.27 12.87
C LYS A 277 17.25 10.47 14.15
N LYS A 278 17.63 11.14 15.25
CA LYS A 278 17.77 10.48 16.57
C LYS A 278 16.42 10.06 17.11
N LEU A 279 15.44 10.97 17.06
CA LEU A 279 14.06 10.71 17.44
C LEU A 279 13.47 9.52 16.67
N LEU A 280 13.67 9.45 15.36
CA LEU A 280 13.19 8.34 14.54
C LEU A 280 13.79 7.00 14.99
N LYS A 281 15.07 6.95 15.37
CA LYS A 281 15.69 5.73 15.92
C LYS A 281 14.99 5.28 17.22
N HIS A 282 14.68 6.22 18.12
CA HIS A 282 13.92 5.90 19.32
C HIS A 282 12.53 5.34 18.97
N LEU A 283 11.82 5.95 18.04
CA LEU A 283 10.47 5.52 17.66
C LEU A 283 10.48 4.16 16.93
N VAL A 284 11.52 3.86 16.15
CA VAL A 284 11.76 2.52 15.57
C VAL A 284 11.96 1.48 16.67
N GLU A 285 12.76 1.82 17.69
CA GLU A 285 13.02 0.93 18.82
C GLU A 285 11.75 0.69 19.67
N ILE A 286 10.96 1.73 19.92
CA ILE A 286 9.66 1.63 20.61
C ILE A 286 8.72 0.71 19.83
N ARG A 287 8.65 0.85 18.50
CA ARG A 287 7.88 -0.06 17.65
C ARG A 287 8.39 -1.49 17.75
N ARG A 288 9.71 -1.70 17.69
CA ARG A 288 10.31 -3.02 17.81
C ARG A 288 9.92 -3.68 19.13
N LYS A 289 10.13 -2.98 20.25
CA LYS A 289 9.71 -3.42 21.59
C LYS A 289 8.21 -3.74 21.65
N ARG A 290 7.35 -2.92 21.04
CA ARG A 290 5.91 -3.18 20.94
C ARG A 290 5.60 -4.50 20.23
N LEU A 291 6.28 -4.79 19.13
CA LEU A 291 6.02 -5.97 18.30
C LEU A 291 6.60 -7.25 18.91
N THR A 292 7.74 -7.16 19.61
CA THR A 292 8.42 -8.32 20.21
C THR A 292 8.06 -8.55 21.68
N GLY A 293 7.56 -7.53 22.36
CA GLY A 293 7.29 -7.55 23.79
C GLY A 293 6.05 -8.37 24.13
N LYS A 294 6.22 -9.34 25.03
CA LYS A 294 5.10 -10.06 25.65
C LYS A 294 4.65 -9.29 26.89
N ASN A 295 3.34 -9.15 27.10
CA ASN A 295 2.75 -8.57 28.30
C ASN A 295 3.20 -7.13 28.62
N LEU A 296 3.31 -6.26 27.61
CA LEU A 296 3.61 -4.84 27.85
C LEU A 296 2.47 -4.18 28.64
N ASN A 297 2.85 -3.34 29.62
CA ASN A 297 1.91 -2.55 30.42
C ASN A 297 1.09 -1.59 29.56
N ASP A 298 -0.11 -1.26 30.01
CA ASP A 298 -1.02 -0.38 29.28
C ASP A 298 -0.50 1.07 29.14
N ASP A 299 0.47 1.47 29.98
CA ASP A 299 1.17 2.77 29.95
C ASP A 299 2.48 2.75 29.13
N PHE A 300 2.76 1.66 28.39
CA PHE A 300 4.01 1.46 27.66
C PHE A 300 4.47 2.67 26.84
N TYR A 301 3.58 3.27 26.02
CA TYR A 301 3.96 4.44 25.23
C TYR A 301 4.29 5.65 26.08
N GLN A 302 3.55 5.90 27.17
CA GLN A 302 3.88 7.00 28.07
C GLN A 302 5.29 6.85 28.63
N THR A 303 5.61 5.65 29.13
CA THR A 303 6.91 5.34 29.74
C THR A 303 8.03 5.56 28.73
N GLU A 304 7.88 5.01 27.51
CA GLU A 304 8.88 5.15 26.47
C GLU A 304 9.01 6.58 25.95
N PHE A 305 7.90 7.31 25.75
CA PHE A 305 7.95 8.70 25.28
C PHE A 305 8.58 9.64 26.32
N SER A 306 8.30 9.43 27.61
CA SER A 306 8.87 10.24 28.69
C SER A 306 10.38 10.04 28.87
N ALA A 307 10.93 8.95 28.33
CA ALA A 307 12.36 8.69 28.31
C ALA A 307 13.08 9.38 27.12
N ILE A 308 12.35 9.92 26.15
CA ILE A 308 12.94 10.66 25.02
C ILE A 308 13.32 12.06 25.49
N ASN A 309 14.54 12.50 25.18
CA ASN A 309 15.00 13.85 25.52
C ASN A 309 14.12 14.91 24.80
N PRO A 310 13.53 15.89 25.52
CA PRO A 310 12.70 16.92 24.92
C PRO A 310 13.35 17.68 23.76
N ASN A 311 14.67 17.90 23.80
CA ASN A 311 15.41 18.58 22.72
C ASN A 311 15.39 17.80 21.39
N GLU A 312 15.02 16.52 21.41
CA GLU A 312 14.88 15.71 20.20
C GLU A 312 13.54 15.90 19.48
N TYR A 313 12.51 16.46 20.13
CA TYR A 313 11.20 16.69 19.52
C TYR A 313 10.66 18.12 19.68
N SER A 314 11.24 18.96 20.54
CA SER A 314 10.81 20.34 20.78
C SER A 314 10.76 21.17 19.49
N TYR A 315 11.74 20.96 18.61
CA TYR A 315 11.84 21.68 17.35
C TYR A 315 10.63 21.46 16.44
N ILE A 316 9.88 20.36 16.59
CA ILE A 316 8.67 20.11 15.80
C ILE A 316 7.62 21.18 16.15
N ILE A 317 7.47 21.48 17.44
CA ILE A 317 6.57 22.53 17.94
C ILE A 317 7.10 23.90 17.52
N ASP A 318 8.40 24.13 17.57
CA ASP A 318 9.01 25.38 17.12
C ASP A 318 8.76 25.62 15.62
N GLU A 319 8.89 24.58 14.78
CA GLU A 319 8.63 24.67 13.35
C GLU A 319 7.15 24.94 13.06
N TYR A 320 6.23 24.27 13.76
CA TYR A 320 4.80 24.56 13.62
C TYR A 320 4.46 25.98 14.09
N THR A 321 5.08 26.46 15.16
CA THR A 321 4.89 27.82 15.67
C THR A 321 5.43 28.86 14.69
N ARG A 322 6.68 28.65 14.21
CA ARG A 322 7.36 29.54 13.25
C ARG A 322 6.61 29.66 11.93
N LYS A 323 5.98 28.57 11.47
CA LYS A 323 5.17 28.56 10.23
C LYS A 323 3.74 29.09 10.44
N GLU A 324 3.39 29.53 11.64
CA GLU A 324 2.01 29.90 12.02
C GLU A 324 1.00 28.78 11.68
N PHE A 325 1.42 27.52 11.88
CA PHE A 325 0.58 26.35 11.59
C PHE A 325 -0.28 25.96 12.78
N PHE A 326 0.12 26.24 14.01
CA PHE A 326 -0.87 26.19 15.08
C PHE A 326 -1.96 27.19 14.72
N THR A 327 -3.20 26.70 14.65
CA THR A 327 -4.34 27.53 14.27
C THR A 327 -4.29 28.81 15.08
N LYS A 328 -4.51 29.97 14.43
CA LYS A 328 -4.74 31.27 15.10
C LYS A 328 -6.10 31.23 15.81
N LEU A 329 -6.36 30.16 16.57
CA LEU A 329 -7.34 30.18 17.61
C LEU A 329 -7.01 31.44 18.42
N ASP A 330 -7.97 32.35 18.45
CA ASP A 330 -7.93 33.47 19.39
C ASP A 330 -7.48 32.91 20.76
N ALA A 331 -6.68 33.66 21.52
CA ALA A 331 -6.26 33.22 22.85
C ALA A 331 -7.45 32.81 23.75
N SER A 332 -8.67 33.23 23.39
CA SER A 332 -9.92 32.81 24.03
C SER A 332 -10.45 31.42 23.66
N VAL A 333 -9.96 30.75 22.60
CA VAL A 333 -10.46 29.46 22.14
C VAL A 333 -9.66 28.31 22.72
N ASN A 334 -10.36 27.42 23.42
CA ASN A 334 -9.79 26.23 24.03
C ASN A 334 -10.18 24.97 23.26
N VAL A 335 -9.26 24.01 23.23
CA VAL A 335 -9.47 22.68 22.66
C VAL A 335 -9.39 21.66 23.79
N TYR A 336 -10.49 20.93 23.99
CA TYR A 336 -10.65 19.92 25.03
C TYR A 336 -10.77 18.53 24.43
N LEU A 337 -9.99 17.59 24.96
CA LEU A 337 -10.07 16.17 24.67
C LEU A 337 -10.64 15.44 25.89
N PHE A 338 -11.73 14.69 25.68
CA PHE A 338 -12.38 13.90 26.72
C PHE A 338 -12.18 12.41 26.49
N GLY A 339 -11.76 11.69 27.53
CA GLY A 339 -11.53 10.25 27.48
C GLY A 339 -12.19 9.49 28.62
N LEU A 340 -12.17 8.15 28.54
CA LEU A 340 -12.68 7.31 29.65
C LEU A 340 -11.69 7.19 30.82
N GLN A 341 -10.44 7.59 30.62
CA GLN A 341 -9.38 7.48 31.62
C GLN A 341 -9.29 8.78 32.43
N ASP A 342 -8.80 8.69 33.66
CA ASP A 342 -8.67 9.86 34.54
C ASP A 342 -7.55 10.79 34.10
N ARG A 343 -6.50 10.25 33.46
CA ARG A 343 -5.32 11.02 33.04
C ARG A 343 -4.99 10.80 31.57
N PHE A 344 -4.46 11.82 30.91
CA PHE A 344 -4.06 11.75 29.50
C PHE A 344 -3.06 10.62 29.24
N ASN A 345 -2.06 10.45 30.11
CA ASN A 345 -1.05 9.40 29.91
C ASN A 345 -1.63 7.97 29.84
N GLN A 346 -2.78 7.71 30.48
CA GLN A 346 -3.47 6.42 30.43
C GLN A 346 -4.18 6.19 29.09
N ILE A 347 -4.43 7.24 28.31
CA ILE A 347 -5.05 7.10 26.99
C ILE A 347 -4.05 6.65 25.93
N LEU A 348 -2.73 6.87 26.14
CA LEU A 348 -1.63 6.46 25.25
C LEU A 348 -1.39 4.94 25.27
N ASN A 349 -2.46 4.16 25.13
CA ASN A 349 -2.42 2.71 25.17
C ASN A 349 -2.09 2.13 23.79
N TYR A 350 -0.99 1.38 23.71
CA TYR A 350 -0.47 0.80 22.47
C TYR A 350 -1.40 -0.23 21.79
N LYS A 351 -2.40 -0.74 22.51
CA LYS A 351 -3.41 -1.66 21.97
C LYS A 351 -4.54 -0.92 21.24
N ARG A 352 -4.70 0.40 21.49
CA ARG A 352 -5.85 1.19 21.02
C ARG A 352 -5.49 2.27 20.02
N ILE A 353 -4.26 2.78 20.06
CA ILE A 353 -3.82 3.92 19.25
C ILE A 353 -2.58 3.54 18.45
N SER A 354 -2.47 4.07 17.24
CA SER A 354 -1.25 3.95 16.46
C SER A 354 -0.09 4.73 17.08
N LEU A 355 1.14 4.29 16.82
CA LEU A 355 2.33 4.91 17.41
C LEU A 355 2.47 6.38 16.99
N ILE A 356 2.24 6.69 15.71
CA ILE A 356 2.33 8.05 15.19
C ILE A 356 1.32 8.98 15.87
N ASN A 357 0.05 8.58 16.00
CA ASN A 357 -0.96 9.41 16.65
C ASN A 357 -0.74 9.54 18.15
N ALA A 358 -0.32 8.47 18.82
CA ALA A 358 0.04 8.54 20.23
C ALA A 358 1.20 9.53 20.45
N PHE A 359 2.21 9.51 19.58
CA PHE A 359 3.38 10.39 19.69
C PHE A 359 3.03 11.86 19.39
N VAL A 360 2.27 12.12 18.32
CA VAL A 360 1.80 13.48 18.00
C VAL A 360 0.92 14.04 19.13
N ALA A 361 0.00 13.24 19.68
CA ALA A 361 -0.81 13.66 20.82
C ALA A 361 0.03 13.93 22.07
N TYR A 362 1.05 13.10 22.32
CA TYR A 362 1.97 13.27 23.45
C TYR A 362 2.72 14.60 23.36
N ILE A 363 3.32 14.94 22.22
CA ILE A 363 4.04 16.21 22.07
C ILE A 363 3.07 17.40 22.20
N LEU A 364 1.88 17.35 21.61
CA LEU A 364 0.92 18.44 21.69
C LEU A 364 0.45 18.67 23.13
N TYR A 365 0.21 17.58 23.89
CA TYR A 365 -0.15 17.67 25.30
C TYR A 365 1.00 18.22 26.14
N LYS A 366 2.24 17.78 25.88
CA LYS A 366 3.43 18.20 26.63
C LYS A 366 3.75 19.70 26.49
N TYR A 367 3.27 20.32 25.41
CA TYR A 367 3.42 21.75 25.12
C TYR A 367 2.10 22.51 25.24
N ASP A 368 1.19 22.01 26.07
CA ASP A 368 -0.06 22.67 26.47
C ASP A 368 -0.92 23.14 25.29
N LYS A 369 -0.92 22.39 24.18
CA LYS A 369 -1.71 22.72 23.00
C LYS A 369 -3.19 22.36 23.14
N PHE A 370 -3.55 21.51 24.10
CA PHE A 370 -4.93 21.18 24.40
C PHE A 370 -5.07 20.71 25.86
N LEU A 371 -6.31 20.72 26.35
CA LEU A 371 -6.68 20.29 27.69
C LEU A 371 -7.31 18.90 27.65
N TYR A 372 -7.06 18.09 28.68
CA TYR A 372 -7.62 16.73 28.79
C TYR A 372 -8.43 16.56 30.06
N ASP A 373 -9.63 15.96 29.95
CA ASP A 373 -10.43 15.56 31.12
C ASP A 373 -11.13 14.21 30.88
N LYS A 374 -11.67 13.64 31.94
CA LYS A 374 -12.46 12.42 31.90
C LYS A 374 -13.90 12.74 31.50
N LYS A 375 -14.33 12.11 30.41
CA LYS A 375 -15.72 11.95 29.95
C LYS A 375 -16.50 13.27 29.79
N LEU A 376 -16.89 13.55 28.55
CA LEU A 376 -17.75 14.69 28.26
C LEU A 376 -19.21 14.46 28.71
N ASP A 377 -19.76 15.40 29.48
CA ASP A 377 -21.21 15.59 29.59
C ASP A 377 -21.65 16.58 28.52
N ILE A 378 -22.34 16.08 27.49
CA ILE A 378 -22.79 16.88 26.34
C ILE A 378 -23.86 17.91 26.76
N THR A 379 -24.61 17.63 27.83
CA THR A 379 -25.71 18.49 28.29
C THR A 379 -25.24 19.62 29.18
N ASN A 380 -24.16 19.41 29.93
CA ASN A 380 -23.54 20.41 30.78
C ASN A 380 -22.00 20.25 30.73
N PRO A 381 -21.35 20.70 29.64
CA PRO A 381 -19.92 20.52 29.47
C PRO A 381 -19.11 21.19 30.58
N LYS A 382 -18.20 20.43 31.17
CA LYS A 382 -17.32 20.88 32.26
C LYS A 382 -15.88 20.43 32.00
N PHE A 383 -14.94 21.20 32.51
CA PHE A 383 -13.53 20.85 32.61
C PHE A 383 -13.10 21.04 34.06
N GLU A 384 -12.54 20.00 34.68
CA GLU A 384 -12.13 20.02 36.10
C GLU A 384 -13.29 20.46 37.04
N ASN A 385 -14.50 20.03 36.72
CA ASN A 385 -15.77 20.42 37.37
C ASN A 385 -16.23 21.88 37.18
N VAL A 386 -15.49 22.68 36.41
CA VAL A 386 -15.88 24.06 36.07
C VAL A 386 -16.66 24.05 34.74
N PRO A 387 -17.84 24.70 34.66
CA PRO A 387 -18.59 24.82 33.40
C PRO A 387 -17.76 25.47 32.30
N ILE A 388 -17.74 24.86 31.11
CA ILE A 388 -17.15 25.47 29.93
C ILE A 388 -18.14 26.53 29.43
N THR A 389 -17.71 27.78 29.37
CA THR A 389 -18.53 28.92 28.93
C THR A 389 -18.28 29.25 27.46
N GLY A 390 -19.21 29.99 26.85
CA GLY A 390 -19.14 30.37 25.43
C GLY A 390 -19.64 29.28 24.47
N ASP A 391 -19.59 29.59 23.19
CA ASP A 391 -20.01 28.66 22.14
C ASP A 391 -19.07 27.45 22.08
N CYS A 392 -19.65 26.27 21.89
CA CYS A 392 -18.93 25.00 21.88
C CYS A 392 -19.30 24.16 20.65
N LYS A 393 -18.29 23.64 19.96
CA LYS A 393 -18.43 22.64 18.90
C LYS A 393 -18.07 21.26 19.43
N ILE A 394 -19.06 20.38 19.48
CA ILE A 394 -18.92 19.04 20.05
C ILE A 394 -18.66 18.00 18.96
N ILE A 395 -17.61 17.20 19.13
CA ILE A 395 -17.19 16.14 18.21
C ILE A 395 -17.16 14.81 18.96
N ILE A 396 -17.99 13.84 18.54
CA ILE A 396 -18.11 12.54 19.22
C ILE A 396 -17.43 11.43 18.41
N ARG A 397 -16.48 10.72 19.04
CA ARG A 397 -15.61 9.67 18.49
C ARG A 397 -15.41 8.50 19.47
N GLU A 398 -16.47 8.11 20.18
CA GLU A 398 -16.45 7.06 21.22
C GLU A 398 -16.48 5.61 20.67
N GLY A 399 -15.93 5.42 19.47
CA GLY A 399 -15.95 4.15 18.74
C GLY A 399 -17.30 3.82 18.12
N THR A 400 -17.37 2.71 17.40
CA THR A 400 -18.54 2.38 16.57
C THR A 400 -19.63 1.58 17.28
N ASN A 401 -20.87 1.70 16.80
CA ASN A 401 -22.03 0.98 17.36
C ASN A 401 -22.16 -0.44 16.80
N LYS A 402 -21.22 -1.31 17.19
CA LYS A 402 -21.21 -2.72 16.78
C LYS A 402 -22.46 -3.49 17.23
N LYS A 403 -23.07 -3.10 18.36
CA LYS A 403 -24.27 -3.75 18.90
C LYS A 403 -25.43 -3.69 17.91
N ASN A 404 -25.65 -2.52 17.32
CA ASN A 404 -26.70 -2.33 16.31
C ASN A 404 -26.47 -3.23 15.08
N LEU A 405 -25.21 -3.42 14.67
CA LEU A 405 -24.89 -4.29 13.54
C LEU A 405 -25.25 -5.76 13.80
N TYR A 406 -25.00 -6.29 15.01
CA TYR A 406 -25.39 -7.67 15.34
C TYR A 406 -26.91 -7.86 15.27
N HIS A 407 -27.67 -6.90 15.79
CA HIS A 407 -29.13 -6.97 15.77
C HIS A 407 -29.67 -6.92 14.34
N LYS A 408 -29.10 -6.05 13.50
CA LYS A 408 -29.48 -5.96 12.08
C LYS A 408 -29.15 -7.21 11.28
N ALA A 409 -28.05 -7.90 11.60
CA ALA A 409 -27.62 -9.12 10.93
C ALA A 409 -28.47 -10.35 11.28
N LYS A 410 -29.39 -10.24 12.25
CA LYS A 410 -30.37 -11.28 12.63
C LYS A 410 -29.75 -12.67 12.89
N PHE A 411 -28.58 -12.70 13.53
CA PHE A 411 -27.93 -13.96 13.93
C PHE A 411 -28.85 -14.79 14.83
N SER A 412 -28.85 -16.11 14.62
CA SER A 412 -29.52 -17.04 15.52
C SER A 412 -28.85 -17.07 16.90
N PHE A 413 -29.51 -17.67 17.89
CA PHE A 413 -28.93 -17.80 19.22
C PHE A 413 -27.62 -18.61 19.24
N THR A 414 -27.51 -19.65 18.41
CA THR A 414 -26.30 -20.46 18.30
C THR A 414 -25.16 -19.69 17.63
N GLU A 415 -25.47 -18.94 16.58
CA GLU A 415 -24.52 -18.05 15.90
C GLU A 415 -24.02 -16.96 16.85
N TYR A 416 -24.89 -16.38 17.68
CA TYR A 416 -24.50 -15.39 18.68
C TYR A 416 -23.51 -15.97 19.71
N ARG A 417 -23.75 -17.19 20.20
CA ARG A 417 -22.78 -17.88 21.08
C ARG A 417 -21.43 -18.08 20.41
N GLN A 418 -21.42 -18.40 19.11
CA GLN A 418 -20.18 -18.54 18.36
C GLN A 418 -19.47 -17.19 18.19
N LEU A 419 -20.19 -16.10 17.92
CA LEU A 419 -19.60 -14.75 17.85
C LEU A 419 -18.90 -14.34 19.15
N VAL A 420 -19.42 -14.74 20.31
CA VAL A 420 -18.75 -14.51 21.60
C VAL A 420 -17.42 -15.25 21.67
N LYS A 421 -17.35 -16.49 21.20
CA LYS A 421 -16.09 -17.27 21.11
C LYS A 421 -15.11 -16.64 20.14
N ILE A 422 -15.57 -16.28 18.93
CA ILE A 422 -14.76 -15.58 17.92
C ILE A 422 -14.13 -14.32 18.52
N ARG A 423 -14.93 -13.50 19.23
CA ARG A 423 -14.43 -12.28 19.89
C ARG A 423 -13.31 -12.58 20.89
N ALA A 424 -13.43 -13.64 21.68
CA ALA A 424 -12.40 -14.04 22.64
C ALA A 424 -11.13 -14.51 21.92
N LEU A 425 -11.27 -15.33 20.88
CA LEU A 425 -10.17 -15.83 20.06
C LEU A 425 -9.42 -14.69 19.36
N GLN A 426 -10.12 -13.77 18.71
CA GLN A 426 -9.52 -12.63 18.03
C GLN A 426 -8.79 -11.69 18.99
N ARG A 427 -9.32 -11.50 20.22
CA ARG A 427 -8.62 -10.74 21.27
C ARG A 427 -7.32 -11.41 21.70
N LYS A 428 -7.39 -12.71 22.02
CA LYS A 428 -6.21 -13.51 22.37
C LYS A 428 -5.18 -13.49 21.24
N SER A 429 -5.63 -13.62 19.99
CA SER A 429 -4.77 -13.56 18.80
C SER A 429 -4.11 -12.19 18.66
N ALA A 430 -4.84 -11.09 18.87
CA ALA A 430 -4.27 -9.74 18.84
C ALA A 430 -3.20 -9.50 19.91
N GLU A 431 -3.32 -10.13 21.08
CA GLU A 431 -2.33 -10.05 22.17
C GLU A 431 -1.03 -10.82 21.87
N HIS A 432 -1.09 -11.87 21.05
CA HIS A 432 0.05 -12.73 20.73
C HIS A 432 0.62 -12.48 19.32
N GLY A 433 0.15 -11.42 18.65
CA GLY A 433 0.33 -11.23 17.22
C GLY A 433 -0.67 -12.08 16.44
N MET A 434 -1.58 -11.43 15.70
CA MET A 434 -2.61 -12.19 14.98
C MET A 434 -1.95 -13.21 14.07
N ILE A 435 -2.46 -14.45 14.07
CA ILE A 435 -2.08 -15.44 13.06
C ILE A 435 -2.38 -14.77 11.73
N GLN A 436 -1.34 -14.39 10.99
CA GLN A 436 -1.49 -13.90 9.63
C GLN A 436 -1.01 -15.03 8.74
N ILE A 437 -1.95 -15.57 7.97
CA ILE A 437 -1.56 -16.20 6.73
C ILE A 437 -1.24 -15.04 5.83
N ASN A 438 0.03 -14.82 5.55
CA ASN A 438 0.36 -14.01 4.40
C ASN A 438 -0.15 -14.82 3.22
N TRP A 439 -1.14 -14.30 2.50
CA TRP A 439 -1.38 -14.83 1.18
C TRP A 439 -0.04 -14.86 0.45
N ASP A 440 0.15 -15.91 -0.34
CA ASP A 440 1.30 -15.94 -1.22
C ASP A 440 0.87 -15.40 -2.58
N GLU A 441 1.66 -14.47 -3.09
CA GLU A 441 1.41 -13.83 -4.38
C GLU A 441 1.45 -14.86 -5.51
N ASP A 442 2.35 -15.84 -5.45
CA ASP A 442 2.44 -16.91 -6.45
C ASP A 442 1.17 -17.80 -6.41
N THR A 443 0.59 -18.00 -5.22
CA THR A 443 -0.71 -18.67 -5.03
C THR A 443 -1.86 -17.90 -5.67
N PHE A 444 -1.95 -16.57 -5.48
CA PHE A 444 -2.99 -15.76 -6.12
C PHE A 444 -2.80 -15.62 -7.64
N ASN A 445 -1.56 -15.51 -8.12
CA ASN A 445 -1.26 -15.53 -9.56
C ASN A 445 -1.72 -16.84 -10.20
N THR A 446 -1.59 -17.96 -9.47
CA THR A 446 -2.12 -19.26 -9.88
C THR A 446 -3.65 -19.24 -9.94
N TYR A 447 -4.32 -18.70 -8.91
CA TYR A 447 -5.79 -18.59 -8.91
C TYR A 447 -6.33 -17.75 -10.08
N PHE A 448 -5.60 -16.70 -10.47
CA PHE A 448 -6.08 -15.73 -11.44
C PHE A 448 -5.56 -15.94 -12.86
N ASN A 449 -4.64 -16.89 -13.09
CA ASN A 449 -3.95 -17.09 -14.36
C ASN A 449 -3.27 -15.80 -14.89
N GLU A 450 -2.83 -14.91 -14.00
CA GLU A 450 -2.22 -13.64 -14.40
C GLU A 450 -0.71 -13.82 -14.67
N LYS A 451 -0.32 -13.77 -15.95
CA LYS A 451 1.06 -14.02 -16.37
C LYS A 451 2.03 -12.88 -16.10
N LYS A 452 1.57 -11.64 -15.86
CA LYS A 452 2.45 -10.46 -15.71
C LYS A 452 1.85 -9.42 -14.77
N ARG A 453 2.61 -9.08 -13.73
CA ARG A 453 2.28 -8.04 -12.77
C ARG A 453 2.47 -6.65 -13.38
N GLN A 454 1.59 -5.70 -13.06
CA GLN A 454 1.79 -4.28 -13.34
C GLN A 454 1.82 -3.50 -12.04
N HIS A 455 2.86 -2.71 -11.84
CA HIS A 455 2.94 -1.79 -10.71
C HIS A 455 2.60 -0.37 -11.16
N HIS A 456 2.22 0.50 -10.23
CA HIS A 456 1.98 1.90 -10.57
C HIS A 456 3.25 2.56 -11.08
N LEU A 457 3.08 3.42 -12.06
CA LEU A 457 4.07 4.32 -12.58
C LEU A 457 3.42 5.71 -12.62
N SER A 458 4.01 6.69 -11.94
CA SER A 458 3.46 8.04 -11.92
C SER A 458 3.47 8.61 -13.34
N ARG A 459 2.50 9.48 -13.65
CA ARG A 459 2.47 10.15 -14.96
C ARG A 459 3.76 10.93 -15.21
N TYR A 460 4.28 11.57 -14.17
CA TYR A 460 5.51 12.36 -14.24
C TYR A 460 6.74 11.52 -14.59
N THR A 461 7.01 10.46 -13.83
CA THR A 461 8.12 9.53 -14.11
C THR A 461 7.96 8.92 -15.50
N LYS A 462 6.75 8.53 -15.89
CA LYS A 462 6.47 8.02 -17.23
C LYS A 462 6.83 9.06 -18.30
N SER A 463 6.41 10.30 -18.15
CA SER A 463 6.65 11.37 -19.13
C SER A 463 8.13 11.64 -19.30
N ILE A 464 8.87 11.88 -18.21
CA ILE A 464 10.32 12.16 -18.28
C ILE A 464 11.08 11.00 -18.91
N CYS A 465 10.78 9.77 -18.49
CA CYS A 465 11.44 8.60 -19.05
C CYS A 465 11.09 8.40 -20.53
N SER A 466 9.84 8.70 -20.95
CA SER A 466 9.43 8.57 -22.35
C SER A 466 10.15 9.59 -23.23
N VAL A 467 10.25 10.86 -22.79
CA VAL A 467 11.02 11.88 -23.49
C VAL A 467 12.48 11.47 -23.65
N PHE A 468 13.09 10.93 -22.60
CA PHE A 468 14.46 10.40 -22.68
C PHE A 468 14.60 9.26 -23.69
N VAL A 469 13.71 8.26 -23.64
CA VAL A 469 13.73 7.12 -24.56
C VAL A 469 13.51 7.56 -26.01
N ASP A 470 12.65 8.55 -26.24
CA ASP A 470 12.40 9.11 -27.57
C ASP A 470 13.63 9.86 -28.11
N ILE A 471 14.30 10.68 -27.29
CA ILE A 471 15.53 11.38 -27.67
C ILE A 471 16.65 10.38 -27.99
N LEU A 472 16.87 9.40 -27.09
CA LEU A 472 17.92 8.41 -27.25
C LEU A 472 17.67 7.54 -28.49
N GLY A 473 16.44 7.02 -28.63
CA GLY A 473 16.05 6.22 -29.77
C GLY A 473 16.19 6.96 -31.09
N SER A 474 15.68 8.21 -31.16
CA SER A 474 15.75 9.01 -32.39
C SER A 474 17.19 9.32 -32.80
N SER A 475 18.05 9.64 -31.83
CA SER A 475 19.47 9.92 -32.09
C SER A 475 20.20 8.69 -32.65
N ILE A 476 19.91 7.50 -32.11
CA ILE A 476 20.50 6.25 -32.62
C ILE A 476 19.97 5.93 -34.03
N SER A 477 18.65 6.01 -34.23
CA SER A 477 18.05 5.72 -35.54
C SER A 477 18.52 6.69 -36.63
N GLU A 478 18.69 7.98 -36.30
CA GLU A 478 19.24 8.97 -37.23
C GLU A 478 20.70 8.65 -37.61
N HIS A 479 21.51 8.22 -36.64
CA HIS A 479 22.91 7.85 -36.89
C HIS A 479 23.04 6.67 -37.87
N TYR A 480 22.24 5.62 -37.67
CA TYR A 480 22.30 4.41 -38.49
C TYR A 480 21.41 4.48 -39.75
N LYS A 481 20.62 5.54 -39.93
CA LYS A 481 19.63 5.70 -41.02
C LYS A 481 18.65 4.54 -41.15
N ASP A 482 18.43 3.77 -40.08
CA ASP A 482 17.52 2.63 -40.04
C ASP A 482 16.57 2.75 -38.84
N GLU A 483 15.33 3.10 -39.13
CA GLU A 483 14.27 3.32 -38.15
C GLU A 483 13.48 2.05 -37.78
N LYS A 484 13.71 0.90 -38.44
CA LYS A 484 12.78 -0.23 -38.31
C LYS A 484 13.20 -1.33 -37.35
N ASN A 485 14.44 -1.28 -36.88
CA ASN A 485 15.07 -2.41 -36.20
C ASN A 485 15.54 -2.11 -34.76
N LEU A 486 15.48 -0.86 -34.31
CA LEU A 486 15.92 -0.46 -32.98
C LEU A 486 14.77 -0.48 -31.96
N ARG A 487 15.04 -1.03 -30.79
CA ARG A 487 14.16 -0.90 -29.62
C ARG A 487 14.91 -0.32 -28.44
N VAL A 488 14.34 0.72 -27.83
CA VAL A 488 14.90 1.38 -26.65
C VAL A 488 13.82 1.47 -25.57
N THR A 489 14.14 1.11 -24.33
CA THR A 489 13.30 1.35 -23.16
C THR A 489 14.14 1.52 -21.90
N ILE A 490 13.52 1.92 -20.80
CA ILE A 490 14.16 2.02 -19.50
C ILE A 490 13.35 1.26 -18.45
N HIS A 491 14.06 0.58 -17.57
CA HIS A 491 13.51 -0.16 -16.44
C HIS A 491 13.99 0.46 -15.13
N ARG A 492 13.12 0.57 -14.13
CA ARG A 492 13.53 0.88 -12.75
C ARG A 492 13.54 -0.35 -11.88
N VAL A 493 14.35 -0.32 -10.83
CA VAL A 493 14.31 -1.29 -9.75
C VAL A 493 13.23 -0.90 -8.74
N LEU A 494 12.52 -1.89 -8.22
CA LEU A 494 11.51 -1.72 -7.18
C LEU A 494 11.55 -2.88 -6.19
N SER A 495 11.36 -2.56 -4.91
CA SER A 495 11.14 -3.55 -3.86
C SER A 495 9.65 -3.64 -3.60
N ILE A 496 9.11 -4.86 -3.71
CA ILE A 496 7.74 -5.12 -3.33
C ILE A 496 7.73 -6.32 -2.39
N ASP A 497 7.13 -6.14 -1.20
CA ASP A 497 6.98 -7.21 -0.21
C ASP A 497 8.32 -7.89 0.07
N THR A 498 9.35 -7.07 0.27
CA THR A 498 10.78 -7.43 0.45
C THR A 498 11.47 -8.17 -0.69
N LYS A 499 10.75 -8.46 -1.79
CA LYS A 499 11.31 -9.05 -3.01
C LYS A 499 11.67 -7.97 -4.02
N LEU A 500 12.70 -8.23 -4.81
CA LEU A 500 13.21 -7.30 -5.81
C LEU A 500 12.71 -7.62 -7.20
N TYR A 501 12.32 -6.57 -7.90
CA TYR A 501 11.81 -6.62 -9.25
C TYR A 501 12.37 -5.47 -10.08
N TYR A 502 12.19 -5.56 -11.39
CA TYR A 502 12.34 -4.42 -12.28
C TYR A 502 11.06 -4.15 -13.06
N GLN A 503 10.79 -2.88 -13.34
CA GLN A 503 9.57 -2.42 -13.99
C GLN A 503 9.90 -1.58 -15.20
N MET A 504 9.28 -1.89 -16.34
CA MET A 504 9.39 -1.11 -17.58
C MET A 504 8.67 0.24 -17.45
N LEU A 505 9.38 1.36 -17.66
CA LEU A 505 8.84 2.72 -17.46
C LEU A 505 8.24 3.32 -18.72
N THR A 506 8.68 2.89 -19.90
CA THR A 506 8.26 3.46 -21.18
C THR A 506 7.78 2.34 -22.11
N PRO A 507 6.97 2.65 -23.13
CA PRO A 507 6.91 1.76 -24.27
C PRO A 507 8.29 1.69 -24.93
N TYR A 508 8.53 0.69 -25.77
CA TYR A 508 9.73 0.75 -26.61
C TYR A 508 9.57 1.84 -27.66
N PHE A 509 10.67 2.54 -27.93
CA PHE A 509 10.83 3.38 -29.10
C PHE A 509 10.51 2.60 -30.40
N GLN A 510 9.81 3.24 -31.36
CA GLN A 510 9.51 2.76 -32.72
C GLN A 510 8.67 1.47 -32.91
N ILE A 511 7.79 1.08 -31.96
CA ILE A 511 6.77 0.04 -32.27
C ILE A 511 5.62 0.65 -33.10
N GLN A 512 5.73 0.68 -34.43
CA GLN A 512 4.63 1.17 -35.28
C GLN A 512 3.97 0.13 -36.21
N GLU A 513 4.60 -0.97 -36.62
CA GLU A 513 4.07 -1.72 -37.78
C GLU A 513 3.10 -2.89 -37.49
N ASP A 514 3.03 -3.46 -36.28
CA ASP A 514 2.36 -4.76 -36.10
C ASP A 514 1.00 -4.74 -35.35
N GLY A 515 0.49 -3.58 -34.92
CA GLY A 515 -0.77 -3.49 -34.15
C GLY A 515 -0.79 -4.26 -32.81
N ARG A 516 0.32 -4.91 -32.42
CA ARG A 516 0.47 -5.64 -31.16
C ARG A 516 0.68 -4.66 -30.00
N LYS A 517 -0.42 -4.17 -29.45
CA LYS A 517 -0.55 -3.33 -28.22
C LYS A 517 -0.02 -3.95 -26.91
N ASN A 518 0.91 -4.92 -26.94
CA ASN A 518 1.20 -5.76 -25.76
C ASN A 518 2.41 -5.35 -24.91
N ASN A 519 3.15 -4.30 -25.25
CA ASN A 519 4.17 -3.75 -24.36
C ASN A 519 3.50 -2.82 -23.36
N LYS A 520 2.93 -3.42 -22.31
CA LYS A 520 2.24 -2.67 -21.28
C LYS A 520 3.25 -2.02 -20.34
N VAL A 521 3.44 -0.71 -20.50
CA VAL A 521 4.14 0.13 -19.53
C VAL A 521 3.72 -0.22 -18.11
N GLY A 522 4.68 -0.27 -17.20
CA GLY A 522 4.47 -0.61 -15.81
C GLY A 522 4.49 -2.11 -15.51
N THR A 523 4.71 -2.98 -16.51
CA THR A 523 4.95 -4.41 -16.26
C THR A 523 6.20 -4.64 -15.43
N VAL A 524 6.08 -5.57 -14.48
CA VAL A 524 7.09 -5.93 -13.47
C VAL A 524 7.62 -7.33 -13.75
N TYR A 525 8.92 -7.51 -13.57
CA TYR A 525 9.68 -8.73 -13.79
C TYR A 525 10.53 -9.04 -12.57
N LYS A 526 10.70 -10.33 -12.22
CA LYS A 526 11.59 -10.72 -11.11
C LYS A 526 13.04 -10.40 -11.49
N ILE A 527 13.81 -9.89 -10.52
CA ILE A 527 15.19 -9.43 -10.75
C ILE A 527 16.14 -10.53 -11.22
N ASP A 528 15.82 -11.81 -10.95
CA ASP A 528 16.59 -12.99 -11.32
C ASP A 528 16.46 -13.39 -12.80
N LYS A 529 15.60 -12.70 -13.58
CA LYS A 529 15.29 -13.05 -14.97
C LYS A 529 15.77 -12.02 -15.98
N GLY A 530 16.30 -12.52 -17.10
CA GLY A 530 16.66 -11.73 -18.28
C GLY A 530 17.92 -10.89 -18.12
N ASN A 531 18.35 -10.30 -19.22
CA ASN A 531 19.52 -9.41 -19.29
C ASN A 531 19.38 -8.15 -18.44
N VAL A 532 18.20 -7.53 -18.39
CA VAL A 532 17.93 -6.39 -17.49
C VAL A 532 18.16 -6.79 -16.04
N GLY A 533 17.58 -7.92 -15.61
CA GLY A 533 17.80 -8.47 -14.28
C GLY A 533 19.27 -8.74 -14.02
N TYR A 534 20.00 -9.28 -14.99
CA TYR A 534 21.44 -9.52 -14.90
C TYR A 534 22.23 -8.22 -14.65
N SER A 535 22.01 -7.16 -15.43
CA SER A 535 22.67 -5.86 -15.21
C SER A 535 22.33 -5.24 -13.86
N ILE A 536 21.11 -5.41 -13.35
CA ILE A 536 20.75 -4.91 -12.01
C ILE A 536 21.53 -5.67 -10.93
N ARG A 537 21.59 -7.00 -11.00
CA ARG A 537 22.24 -7.84 -9.99
C ARG A 537 23.76 -7.66 -9.98
N THR A 538 24.36 -7.33 -11.11
CA THR A 538 25.81 -7.18 -11.26
C THR A 538 26.27 -5.74 -11.12
N GLY A 539 25.40 -4.76 -11.40
CA GLY A 539 25.78 -3.37 -11.59
C GLY A 539 26.60 -3.13 -12.87
N LEU A 540 26.66 -4.11 -13.80
CA LEU A 540 27.49 -4.05 -15.00
C LEU A 540 26.66 -3.88 -16.28
N PRO A 541 27.16 -3.12 -17.27
CA PRO A 541 26.57 -3.12 -18.59
C PRO A 541 26.71 -4.49 -19.25
N LEU A 542 25.74 -4.88 -20.07
CA LEU A 542 25.82 -6.07 -20.90
C LEU A 542 25.73 -5.64 -22.36
N TRP A 543 26.75 -5.98 -23.15
CA TRP A 543 26.76 -5.79 -24.60
C TRP A 543 26.97 -7.15 -25.27
N VAL A 544 25.97 -7.59 -26.01
CA VAL A 544 25.99 -8.87 -26.72
C VAL A 544 25.81 -8.60 -28.20
N LYS A 545 26.69 -9.17 -29.02
CA LYS A 545 26.54 -9.26 -30.47
C LYS A 545 26.42 -10.72 -30.88
N ASN A 546 25.45 -11.01 -31.74
CA ASN A 546 25.25 -12.32 -32.33
C ASN A 546 26.28 -12.51 -33.45
N ILE A 547 27.43 -13.05 -33.08
CA ILE A 547 28.49 -13.47 -34.00
C ILE A 547 28.34 -14.94 -34.42
N ASP A 548 27.60 -15.72 -33.62
CA ASP A 548 27.33 -17.14 -33.79
C ASP A 548 25.97 -17.45 -33.15
N ASP A 549 25.03 -17.96 -33.94
CA ASP A 549 23.66 -18.18 -33.52
C ASP A 549 23.55 -19.21 -32.37
N ASP A 550 24.38 -20.24 -32.35
CA ASP A 550 24.33 -21.30 -31.34
C ASP A 550 24.85 -20.77 -29.99
N LEU A 551 25.95 -20.03 -30.02
CA LEU A 551 26.55 -19.42 -28.82
C LEU A 551 25.65 -18.31 -28.27
N PHE A 552 25.05 -17.52 -29.16
CA PHE A 552 24.05 -16.51 -28.78
C PHE A 552 22.82 -17.17 -28.15
N ASN A 553 22.27 -18.23 -28.75
CA ASN A 553 21.13 -18.97 -28.20
C ASN A 553 21.44 -19.63 -26.85
N ALA A 554 22.65 -20.16 -26.66
CA ALA A 554 23.12 -20.70 -25.38
C ALA A 554 23.19 -19.61 -24.30
N LEU A 555 23.78 -18.44 -24.63
CA LEU A 555 23.82 -17.30 -23.72
C LEU A 555 22.41 -16.82 -23.34
N MET A 556 21.51 -16.69 -24.31
CA MET A 556 20.12 -16.28 -24.08
C MET A 556 19.38 -17.27 -23.18
N THR A 557 19.65 -18.57 -23.33
CA THR A 557 19.11 -19.63 -22.46
C THR A 557 19.66 -19.50 -21.03
N ASN A 558 20.97 -19.27 -20.87
CA ASN A 558 21.61 -19.09 -19.56
C ASN A 558 21.13 -17.83 -18.83
N LEU A 559 20.86 -16.75 -19.55
CA LEU A 559 20.26 -15.52 -19.00
C LEU A 559 18.75 -15.67 -18.72
N ASN A 560 18.18 -16.86 -18.96
CA ASN A 560 16.76 -17.16 -18.82
C ASN A 560 15.87 -16.20 -19.62
N ILE A 561 16.34 -15.81 -20.81
CA ILE A 561 15.57 -15.01 -21.76
C ILE A 561 14.69 -16.01 -22.52
N GLU A 562 13.49 -16.28 -21.99
CA GLU A 562 12.56 -17.26 -22.56
C GLU A 562 12.42 -17.09 -24.09
N LYS A 563 12.42 -18.20 -24.84
CA LYS A 563 11.99 -18.25 -26.27
C LYS A 563 10.56 -17.73 -26.52
N LYS A 564 9.83 -17.29 -25.49
CA LYS A 564 8.47 -16.72 -25.60
C LYS A 564 8.43 -15.36 -26.28
N TYR A 565 9.57 -14.71 -26.53
CA TYR A 565 9.57 -13.56 -27.40
C TYR A 565 9.43 -14.02 -28.86
N ASN A 566 8.18 -14.07 -29.33
CA ASN A 566 7.83 -14.19 -30.75
C ASN A 566 8.26 -12.90 -31.49
N PHE A 567 9.56 -12.64 -31.54
CA PHE A 567 10.12 -11.64 -32.42
C PHE A 567 10.03 -12.18 -33.85
N LYS A 568 9.59 -11.36 -34.80
CA LYS A 568 9.72 -11.70 -36.24
C LYS A 568 11.19 -11.78 -36.64
N SER A 569 12.07 -11.06 -35.93
CA SER A 569 13.52 -11.09 -36.05
C SER A 569 14.14 -11.16 -34.65
N SER A 570 14.84 -12.25 -34.33
CA SER A 570 15.60 -12.33 -33.08
C SER A 570 16.59 -11.15 -33.00
N PRO A 571 16.74 -10.51 -31.82
CA PRO A 571 17.73 -9.44 -31.69
C PRO A 571 19.11 -10.02 -31.97
N LYS A 572 19.86 -9.36 -32.85
CA LYS A 572 21.27 -9.67 -33.10
C LYS A 572 22.19 -8.89 -32.18
N THR A 573 21.75 -7.75 -31.66
CA THR A 573 22.52 -6.99 -30.66
C THR A 573 21.65 -6.62 -29.48
N ILE A 574 22.25 -6.68 -28.30
CA ILE A 574 21.61 -6.31 -27.04
C ILE A 574 22.59 -5.44 -26.28
N LEU A 575 22.10 -4.32 -25.75
CA LEU A 575 22.85 -3.43 -24.88
C LEU A 575 22.01 -3.08 -23.66
N THR A 576 22.53 -3.33 -22.46
CA THR A 576 21.98 -2.82 -21.22
C THR A 576 23.00 -1.94 -20.51
N ILE A 577 22.53 -0.80 -20.01
CA ILE A 577 23.34 0.19 -19.28
C ILE A 577 22.69 0.42 -17.92
N PRO A 578 23.24 -0.12 -16.83
CA PRO A 578 22.75 0.18 -15.49
C PRO A 578 23.07 1.63 -15.11
N ILE A 579 22.14 2.27 -14.41
CA ILE A 579 22.35 3.57 -13.77
C ILE A 579 22.55 3.30 -12.28
N VAL A 580 23.76 3.57 -11.81
CA VAL A 580 24.19 3.24 -10.45
C VAL A 580 24.32 4.52 -9.62
N ALA A 581 23.84 4.47 -8.38
CA ALA A 581 23.95 5.57 -7.44
C ALA A 581 24.74 5.15 -6.20
N LYS A 582 25.55 6.08 -5.67
CA LYS A 582 26.26 5.93 -4.40
C LYS A 582 25.33 6.27 -3.25
N TYR A 583 25.20 5.34 -2.30
CA TYR A 583 24.39 5.49 -1.10
C TYR A 583 25.27 5.56 0.15
N LYS A 584 24.82 6.38 1.13
CA LYS A 584 25.44 6.43 2.46
C LYS A 584 24.93 5.24 3.28
N GLY A 585 25.85 4.42 3.79
CA GLY A 585 25.54 3.20 4.54
C GLY A 585 24.65 3.47 5.76
N ALA A 586 23.43 2.93 5.74
CA ALA A 586 22.56 2.83 6.91
C ALA A 586 22.07 1.40 7.16
N LYS A 587 22.06 0.54 6.13
CA LYS A 587 21.44 -0.80 6.17
C LYS A 587 22.32 -1.91 6.76
N THR A 588 23.65 -1.81 6.73
CA THR A 588 24.55 -2.91 7.11
C THR A 588 25.33 -2.66 8.41
N GLY A 589 25.03 -1.58 9.15
CA GLY A 589 25.82 -1.19 10.33
C GLY A 589 27.24 -0.71 9.99
N THR A 590 27.62 -0.69 8.70
CA THR A 590 28.90 -0.15 8.23
C THR A 590 28.70 1.29 7.77
N THR A 591 29.64 2.18 8.12
CA THR A 591 29.68 3.58 7.66
C THR A 591 30.16 3.72 6.21
N LYS A 592 30.50 2.61 5.57
CA LYS A 592 31.06 2.62 4.22
C LYS A 592 29.94 2.91 3.21
N PRO A 593 30.19 3.80 2.23
CA PRO A 593 29.27 3.98 1.12
C PRO A 593 29.14 2.66 0.35
N TYR A 594 27.95 2.41 -0.19
CA TYR A 594 27.70 1.30 -1.10
C TYR A 594 27.11 1.82 -2.40
N TYR A 595 27.22 1.05 -3.47
CA TYR A 595 26.63 1.38 -4.76
C TYR A 595 25.38 0.52 -4.98
N ALA A 596 24.36 1.11 -5.57
CA ALA A 596 23.12 0.41 -5.87
C ALA A 596 22.63 0.76 -7.27
N CYS A 597 22.06 -0.23 -7.96
CA CYS A 597 21.45 -0.02 -9.27
C CYS A 597 20.02 0.49 -9.09
N ASN A 598 19.69 1.60 -9.75
CA ASN A 598 18.37 2.24 -9.66
C ASN A 598 17.53 1.98 -10.90
N CYS A 599 18.16 2.03 -12.07
CA CYS A 599 17.53 1.84 -13.37
C CYS A 599 18.47 1.09 -14.31
N VAL A 600 17.92 0.52 -15.37
CA VAL A 600 18.67 -0.04 -16.50
C VAL A 600 18.04 0.44 -17.77
N ILE A 601 18.85 1.04 -18.64
CA ILE A 601 18.47 1.32 -20.01
C ILE A 601 18.66 0.03 -20.78
N TYR A 602 17.63 -0.38 -21.51
CA TYR A 602 17.65 -1.56 -22.36
C TYR A 602 17.53 -1.13 -23.81
N MET A 603 18.39 -1.68 -24.64
CA MET A 603 18.36 -1.50 -26.08
C MET A 603 18.61 -2.84 -26.77
N ASP A 604 17.93 -3.06 -27.89
CA ASP A 604 18.27 -4.15 -28.80
C ASP A 604 18.05 -3.75 -30.26
N SER A 605 18.72 -4.48 -31.16
CA SER A 605 18.50 -4.37 -32.60
C SER A 605 18.55 -5.74 -33.26
N SER A 606 17.80 -5.92 -34.34
CA SER A 606 17.91 -7.08 -35.25
C SER A 606 19.11 -6.96 -36.21
N ASP A 607 19.84 -5.85 -36.17
CA ASP A 607 21.05 -5.59 -36.95
C ASP A 607 22.30 -5.67 -36.04
N ASP A 608 23.30 -6.46 -36.45
CA ASP A 608 24.58 -6.70 -35.75
C ASP A 608 25.56 -5.52 -35.78
N SER A 609 25.33 -4.57 -36.69
CA SER A 609 26.12 -3.35 -36.83
C SER A 609 25.82 -2.30 -35.77
N PHE A 610 24.66 -2.39 -35.11
CA PHE A 610 24.27 -1.46 -34.05
C PHE A 610 25.21 -1.52 -32.84
N PHE A 611 25.29 -0.39 -32.14
CA PHE A 611 26.06 -0.20 -30.90
C PHE A 611 27.55 -0.48 -31.08
N ASP A 612 28.18 0.11 -32.09
CA ASP A 612 29.65 0.18 -32.10
C ASP A 612 30.17 1.05 -30.93
N SER A 613 31.45 0.87 -30.60
CA SER A 613 32.06 1.56 -29.45
C SER A 613 32.01 3.08 -29.57
N SER A 614 32.08 3.64 -30.79
CA SER A 614 32.02 5.09 -31.00
C SER A 614 30.63 5.62 -30.69
N VAL A 615 29.58 4.96 -31.19
CA VAL A 615 28.19 5.33 -30.92
C VAL A 615 27.88 5.23 -29.43
N ILE A 616 28.33 4.16 -28.77
CA ILE A 616 28.11 4.03 -27.32
C ILE A 616 28.77 5.19 -26.57
N GLN A 617 30.06 5.47 -26.81
CA GLN A 617 30.81 6.49 -26.08
C GLN A 617 30.39 7.92 -26.42
N ASN A 618 30.29 8.23 -27.71
CA ASN A 618 30.14 9.61 -28.17
C ASN A 618 28.69 10.10 -28.16
N MET A 619 27.72 9.20 -28.09
CA MET A 619 26.31 9.53 -28.20
C MET A 619 25.49 8.95 -27.05
N ILE A 620 25.44 7.62 -26.91
CA ILE A 620 24.56 6.98 -25.92
C ILE A 620 24.91 7.45 -24.50
N LEU A 621 26.19 7.36 -24.10
CA LEU A 621 26.61 7.77 -22.76
C LEU A 621 26.37 9.26 -22.47
N LYS A 622 26.60 10.15 -23.45
CA LYS A 622 26.37 11.60 -23.27
C LYS A 622 24.89 11.94 -23.08
N ILE A 623 24.00 11.26 -23.83
CA ILE A 623 22.56 11.40 -23.66
C ILE A 623 22.13 10.86 -22.28
N CYS A 624 22.69 9.74 -21.85
CA CYS A 624 22.45 9.18 -20.52
C CYS A 624 22.92 10.12 -19.40
N GLU A 625 24.07 10.77 -19.56
CA GLU A 625 24.61 11.71 -18.58
C GLU A 625 23.67 12.93 -18.40
N THR A 626 23.17 13.46 -19.52
CA THR A 626 22.19 14.55 -19.52
C THR A 626 20.91 14.12 -18.77
N PHE A 627 20.41 12.92 -19.06
CA PHE A 627 19.23 12.37 -18.37
C PHE A 627 19.45 12.18 -16.88
N ILE A 628 20.61 11.70 -16.46
CA ILE A 628 20.96 11.55 -15.05
C ILE A 628 20.97 12.90 -14.34
N ASN A 629 21.50 13.95 -14.99
CA ASN A 629 21.47 15.29 -14.41
C ASN A 629 20.04 15.82 -14.26
N THR A 630 19.15 15.56 -15.23
CA THR A 630 17.71 15.83 -15.08
C THR A 630 17.12 15.06 -13.90
N LEU A 631 17.37 13.75 -13.80
CA LEU A 631 16.88 12.95 -12.68
C LEU A 631 17.37 13.46 -11.31
N LYS A 632 18.62 13.95 -11.21
CA LYS A 632 19.14 14.55 -9.96
C LYS A 632 18.29 15.74 -9.52
N VAL A 633 17.99 16.65 -10.44
CA VAL A 633 17.17 17.84 -10.15
C VAL A 633 15.76 17.43 -9.69
N GLU A 634 15.15 16.50 -10.41
CA GLU A 634 13.78 16.05 -10.13
C GLU A 634 13.66 15.22 -8.84
N MET A 635 14.67 14.43 -8.50
CA MET A 635 14.71 13.69 -7.23
C MET A 635 14.87 14.64 -6.04
N VAL A 636 15.58 15.76 -6.19
CA VAL A 636 15.71 16.78 -5.13
C VAL A 636 14.37 17.48 -4.86
N ASN A 637 13.55 17.67 -5.90
CA ASN A 637 12.21 18.25 -5.78
C ASN A 637 11.16 17.25 -5.28
N GLU A 638 11.54 16.00 -4.98
CA GLU A 638 10.66 14.89 -4.56
C GLU A 638 9.61 14.46 -5.62
N ASP A 639 9.71 14.96 -6.85
CA ASP A 639 8.77 14.65 -7.93
C ASP A 639 8.96 13.23 -8.51
N ILE A 640 10.11 12.60 -8.25
CA ILE A 640 10.43 11.23 -8.68
C ILE A 640 10.90 10.37 -7.49
N GLN A 641 10.15 9.31 -7.19
CA GLN A 641 10.56 8.27 -6.24
C GLN A 641 11.11 7.03 -6.97
N MET A 642 12.37 6.67 -6.69
CA MET A 642 13.03 5.44 -7.15
C MET A 642 13.48 4.60 -5.95
N ALA A 643 13.41 3.26 -6.07
CA ALA A 643 14.01 2.36 -5.09
C ALA A 643 15.47 2.05 -5.50
N ALA A 644 16.28 1.63 -4.53
CA ALA A 644 17.68 1.27 -4.71
C ALA A 644 17.94 -0.16 -4.26
N VAL A 645 18.81 -0.89 -4.97
CA VAL A 645 19.25 -2.23 -4.61
C VAL A 645 20.76 -2.29 -4.53
N ASP A 646 21.28 -2.55 -3.32
CA ASP A 646 22.66 -2.97 -3.08
C ASP A 646 22.96 -4.18 -3.97
N PHE A 647 23.93 -4.07 -4.86
CA PHE A 647 24.37 -5.20 -5.67
C PHE A 647 25.64 -5.80 -5.06
N GLU A 648 25.70 -7.12 -5.00
CA GLU A 648 26.96 -7.83 -4.79
C GLU A 648 27.60 -8.05 -6.17
N PRO A 649 28.82 -7.55 -6.43
CA PRO A 649 29.53 -7.90 -7.65
C PRO A 649 29.63 -9.43 -7.71
N LEU A 650 28.98 -10.06 -8.69
CA LEU A 650 29.07 -11.49 -8.90
C LEU A 650 30.55 -11.86 -9.12
N LYS A 651 31.10 -12.68 -8.21
CA LYS A 651 32.39 -13.32 -8.44
C LYS A 651 32.18 -14.40 -9.50
N PHE A 652 32.60 -14.12 -10.73
CA PHE A 652 32.65 -15.13 -11.78
C PHE A 652 33.57 -16.28 -11.36
N ASN A 653 33.06 -17.50 -11.42
CA ASN A 653 33.92 -18.67 -11.57
C ASN A 653 34.35 -18.67 -13.05
N ARG A 654 35.57 -18.21 -13.34
CA ARG A 654 36.12 -17.96 -14.68
C ARG A 654 36.29 -19.22 -15.57
N GLY A 655 35.60 -20.31 -15.25
CA GLY A 655 35.75 -21.63 -15.88
C GLY A 655 34.71 -22.00 -16.95
N GLU A 656 33.72 -21.15 -17.27
CA GLU A 656 32.75 -21.44 -18.34
C GLU A 656 33.10 -20.68 -19.63
N ASP A 657 33.72 -21.40 -20.58
CA ASP A 657 34.24 -20.92 -21.88
C ASP A 657 33.22 -20.17 -22.77
N ILE A 658 31.92 -20.36 -22.55
CA ILE A 658 30.85 -19.80 -23.40
C ILE A 658 30.62 -18.32 -23.10
N VAL A 659 30.73 -17.91 -21.83
CA VAL A 659 30.48 -16.51 -21.43
C VAL A 659 31.61 -15.60 -21.89
N ASN A 660 32.86 -16.09 -21.84
CA ASN A 660 34.04 -15.35 -22.28
C ASN A 660 34.13 -15.17 -23.81
N LYS A 661 33.43 -16.00 -24.60
CA LYS A 661 33.43 -15.91 -26.08
C LYS A 661 32.37 -14.95 -26.63
N CYS A 662 31.25 -14.77 -25.94
CA CYS A 662 30.15 -13.91 -26.40
C CYS A 662 30.09 -12.52 -25.75
N ILE A 663 30.72 -12.34 -24.59
CA ILE A 663 30.84 -11.03 -23.94
C ILE A 663 32.17 -10.44 -24.37
N MET A 664 32.15 -9.46 -25.29
CA MET A 664 33.34 -8.66 -25.55
C MET A 664 33.67 -7.88 -24.28
N ASP A 665 34.90 -8.05 -23.79
CA ASP A 665 35.43 -7.41 -22.58
C ASP A 665 35.24 -5.88 -22.67
N LEU A 666 34.18 -5.38 -22.03
CA LEU A 666 33.99 -3.97 -21.69
C LEU A 666 34.87 -3.59 -20.48
N GLN A 667 36.07 -4.18 -20.37
CA GLN A 667 37.00 -3.83 -19.29
C GLN A 667 37.33 -2.34 -19.36
N ASP A 668 37.53 -1.74 -20.53
CA ASP A 668 37.71 -0.28 -20.61
C ASP A 668 36.47 0.54 -20.20
N PHE A 669 35.28 -0.06 -20.22
CA PHE A 669 34.03 0.59 -19.81
C PHE A 669 33.82 0.56 -18.30
N ALA A 670 34.13 -0.54 -17.61
CA ALA A 670 34.10 -0.58 -16.13
C ALA A 670 35.12 0.37 -15.49
N TYR A 671 36.15 0.79 -16.24
CA TYR A 671 37.18 1.74 -15.83
C TYR A 671 36.85 3.20 -16.20
N LEU A 672 35.90 3.43 -17.11
CA LEU A 672 35.36 4.77 -17.44
C LEU A 672 34.26 5.20 -16.48
N THR A 673 33.57 4.25 -15.85
CA THR A 673 32.51 4.51 -14.87
C THR A 673 33.08 4.78 -13.47
N ILE A 674 34.24 4.22 -13.11
CA ILE A 674 34.91 4.55 -11.85
C ILE A 674 36.16 5.38 -12.17
N PRO A 675 36.16 6.71 -11.95
CA PRO A 675 37.34 7.52 -12.21
C PRO A 675 38.55 7.00 -11.41
N ASN A 676 39.57 6.61 -12.15
CA ASN A 676 40.83 6.02 -11.70
C ASN A 676 41.56 6.79 -10.58
N ARG A 677 41.85 6.09 -9.48
CA ARG A 677 43.17 5.87 -8.85
C ARG A 677 42.97 5.57 -7.35
N GLN A 678 43.71 4.56 -6.87
CA GLN A 678 44.03 4.26 -5.46
C GLN A 678 43.12 4.84 -4.37
N LEU A 679 42.55 3.92 -3.58
CA LEU A 679 42.04 4.11 -2.22
C LEU A 679 42.78 5.18 -1.38
N GLU A 680 42.45 6.46 -1.58
CA GLU A 680 42.57 7.53 -0.59
C GLU A 680 41.16 8.09 -0.38
N LEU A 681 40.47 7.46 0.58
CA LEU A 681 39.01 7.49 0.74
C LEU A 681 38.47 8.64 1.61
N ASP A 682 39.12 9.80 1.67
CA ASP A 682 38.79 10.82 2.69
C ASP A 682 38.28 12.20 2.21
N LYS A 683 37.97 12.44 0.91
CA LYS A 683 37.67 13.84 0.48
C LYS A 683 36.39 14.21 -0.27
N TYR A 684 35.43 13.32 -0.57
CA TYR A 684 34.21 13.76 -1.28
C TYR A 684 32.91 13.19 -0.67
N SER A 685 32.09 14.09 -0.09
CA SER A 685 30.89 13.78 0.71
C SER A 685 29.56 14.28 0.12
N SER A 686 29.50 14.51 -1.20
CA SER A 686 28.30 14.87 -1.96
C SER A 686 27.98 13.83 -3.04
N PHE A 687 26.69 13.64 -3.31
CA PHE A 687 26.12 12.59 -4.16
C PHE A 687 26.65 12.61 -5.61
N GLU A 688 27.18 11.49 -6.08
CA GLU A 688 27.41 11.22 -7.50
C GLU A 688 26.70 9.93 -7.91
N MET A 689 25.80 10.06 -8.89
CA MET A 689 25.38 8.93 -9.73
C MET A 689 26.46 8.71 -10.76
N VAL A 690 26.79 7.44 -10.98
CA VAL A 690 27.85 6.98 -11.87
C VAL A 690 27.16 6.14 -12.94
N LEU A 691 27.33 6.54 -14.21
CA LEU A 691 26.97 5.70 -15.37
C LEU A 691 27.79 4.44 -15.38
#